data_AF-A0A514TPC8-F1
#
_entry.id   AF-A0A514TPC8-F1
#
_cell.length_a   1.000
_cell.length_b   1.000
_cell.length_c   1.000
_cell.angle_alpha   90.00
_cell.angle_beta   90.00
_cell.angle_gamma   90.00
#
_symmetry.space_group_name_H-M   'P 1'
#
loop_
_entity.id
_entity.type
_entity.pdbx_description
1 polymer ?
#
loop_
_entity_poly.entity_id
_entity_poly.type
_entity_poly.pdbx_seq_one_letter_code
_entity_poly.pdbx_strand_id
1 'polypeptide(L)'
;MAHAAVSGNCGYGPIYCGKGCTSNCNAHAECGQFSDPPNTECPLKTCCSEFGFCGTTKACHHIQEEKSLLKDYYAVIGYYEAWNDRSKCHQTSAKDLPVDALTHLNYAFAYIDPSTFEITTMDSATPARIFQDVADLKQTSPSLKIFVSLGGWTFSDNGTATQPVFGNIARSPDNRQKFATNVLKFLSTYGYDGVDIDWEYPGAPDRGGHPDDVEAYPLLLHTIRQTFDASGQELGITFTAPSSYWYLRWFDLPKLAEFADWINIMSYDLHGVWDSTNPIGSIVQGHTNLTEIQLAAELFWRVGIPPSKLALGFGFYGRAFTLADSSCTKPGCAFSSGAKPGVCTGTSGYLSYYEVEDILSKNKALKPVYDKEAAVKYLTFDKDQWISYDDKETFAAKMDWAKKVGFSGSLIWASDLGKTKMPVIINKRATAVAAEVAATFGDKCYYEENSNTQMCETGYIIMGRDNQGGHCREKDKLCGNIICCPKSSGLGDCTWRGSGGDCNGQCHEGEVKLQDSSWGGWPGESSGKKRCSRGNKAFCCKADKYDKLTDGCSWTTFNGRCKSDETKVTYQFDERDGKGEKYCCKSDKPIPVSNCHWVGKGDCAQNTCAKTEINFKTSSRGGNFDSCNWWRLKSLCCTPNSDALIDEYKCDDNPCDEEGFCEDDLGDVVSGWSKRSVEGESDVGQRHHHQDHDYQDEYEFDWHELAERAGSSKARPGLPRKQVLKLVLQNLVWNSRPYATGDKRDWLFRFAGGLAEMSLKGAFVKDSEQCQNTALVFKKMSELASKGLQAEHFFEIQMIKQLLETAITGVLPHVPLGSVSITPVLTAARLLETNLVNGWNKLYPASSPLPPIVQNVVGLTGVPAAYTAPDNTPADRIMSAIGDWGNMKNMLLVQDHINWVKGKLFGLQNPISERSLARTIKKALAGDVAQAKHISNMIQSVFAVFSYINDAYSEITERQSYEQLTAEIGYMDQYIAELKGIKDIWHEFMPAMRDAVGNKAVTFVRMVHATVFAQVTQTVANGVPHLETLRKDMDYFLKITDKLKWQSGNYRD
;
A
#
# COMPACT_ATOMS: atom_id res chain seq x y z
N MET A 1 29.97 33.20 33.17
CA MET A 1 30.38 34.56 32.77
C MET A 1 31.87 34.69 33.04
N ALA A 2 32.65 34.99 32.01
CA ALA A 2 34.09 35.11 32.10
C ALA A 2 34.49 36.55 31.71
N HIS A 3 35.34 37.19 32.51
CA HIS A 3 35.99 38.45 32.18
C HIS A 3 37.51 38.31 32.33
N ALA A 4 38.21 39.15 31.57
CA ALA A 4 39.45 38.89 30.87
C ALA A 4 40.76 38.89 31.69
N ALA A 5 41.75 38.12 31.20
CA ALA A 5 43.18 38.34 31.48
C ALA A 5 43.74 39.49 30.61
N VAL A 6 45.03 39.84 30.79
CA VAL A 6 45.76 40.95 30.13
C VAL A 6 45.66 40.94 28.58
N SER A 7 45.27 39.82 27.97
CA SER A 7 45.03 39.63 26.53
C SER A 7 43.56 39.74 26.08
N GLY A 8 42.60 39.91 26.99
CA GLY A 8 41.17 39.96 26.66
C GLY A 8 40.45 38.60 26.67
N ASN A 9 41.17 37.47 26.65
CA ASN A 9 40.59 36.13 26.43
C ASN A 9 40.56 35.25 27.68
N CYS A 10 39.55 34.38 27.79
CA CYS A 10 39.38 33.41 28.89
C CYS A 10 39.68 31.99 28.37
N GLY A 11 40.35 31.15 29.16
CA GLY A 11 40.69 29.77 28.77
C GLY A 11 41.13 28.89 29.95
N TYR A 12 41.32 27.60 29.70
CA TYR A 12 41.83 26.63 30.69
C TYR A 12 43.36 26.51 30.61
N GLY A 13 44.05 26.50 31.75
CA GLY A 13 45.50 26.29 31.85
C GLY A 13 46.31 27.37 32.60
N PRO A 14 47.62 27.18 32.80
CA PRO A 14 48.45 28.00 33.70
C PRO A 14 48.55 29.48 33.30
N ILE A 15 48.46 29.78 32.00
CA ILE A 15 48.57 31.15 31.46
C ILE A 15 47.30 31.99 31.71
N TYR A 16 46.18 31.35 32.03
CA TYR A 16 44.90 32.00 32.33
C TYR A 16 44.59 32.04 33.84
N CYS A 17 45.53 31.58 34.67
CA CYS A 17 45.44 31.60 36.13
C CYS A 17 46.32 32.72 36.72
N GLY A 18 45.72 33.74 37.33
CA GLY A 18 46.46 34.86 37.92
C GLY A 18 45.65 35.73 38.88
N LYS A 19 46.35 36.63 39.60
CA LYS A 19 45.72 37.59 40.53
C LYS A 19 44.81 38.55 39.74
N GLY A 20 43.50 38.47 39.98
CA GLY A 20 42.45 39.21 39.24
C GLY A 20 41.46 38.31 38.48
N CYS A 21 41.74 37.00 38.39
CA CYS A 21 40.81 36.02 37.81
C CYS A 21 39.77 35.58 38.84
N THR A 22 38.49 35.56 38.45
CA THR A 22 37.35 35.07 39.26
C THR A 22 37.07 33.57 39.09
N SER A 23 37.70 32.89 38.14
CA SER A 23 37.60 31.44 37.97
C SER A 23 38.51 30.72 38.95
N ASN A 24 38.03 29.65 39.59
CA ASN A 24 38.88 28.81 40.43
C ASN A 24 39.86 28.03 39.51
N CYS A 25 41.09 27.81 39.98
CA CYS A 25 42.09 27.03 39.25
C CYS A 25 41.76 25.51 39.21
N ASN A 26 40.56 25.14 39.63
CA ASN A 26 40.03 23.78 39.66
C ASN A 26 39.02 23.54 38.52
N ALA A 27 38.76 24.54 37.66
CA ALA A 27 37.90 24.35 36.51
C ALA A 27 38.65 23.56 35.42
N HIS A 28 38.08 22.44 34.99
CA HIS A 28 38.63 21.59 33.94
C HIS A 28 38.04 21.97 32.58
N ALA A 29 38.85 21.83 31.53
CA ALA A 29 38.41 21.99 30.16
C ALA A 29 37.42 20.88 29.76
N GLU A 30 36.55 21.15 28.78
CA GLU A 30 35.66 20.13 28.20
C GLU A 30 36.49 19.08 27.43
N CYS A 31 37.62 19.50 26.85
CA CYS A 31 38.49 18.68 26.02
C CYS A 31 39.95 19.11 26.09
N GLY A 32 40.84 18.26 25.56
CA GLY A 32 42.25 18.57 25.36
C GLY A 32 43.08 18.45 26.64
N GLN A 33 44.32 18.95 26.63
CA GLN A 33 45.32 18.67 27.67
C GLN A 33 44.91 19.08 29.11
N PHE A 34 43.93 19.98 29.25
CA PHE A 34 43.47 20.51 30.54
C PHE A 34 42.08 19.98 30.96
N SER A 35 41.54 18.97 30.27
CA SER A 35 40.31 18.29 30.69
C SER A 35 40.56 17.34 31.86
N ASP A 36 39.48 16.85 32.48
CA ASP A 36 39.54 15.75 33.45
C ASP A 36 38.62 14.61 32.99
N PRO A 37 39.17 13.44 32.59
CA PRO A 37 40.60 13.11 32.52
C PRO A 37 41.36 13.96 31.46
N PRO A 38 42.70 14.11 31.55
CA PRO A 38 43.47 14.88 30.56
C PRO A 38 43.40 14.27 29.14
N ASN A 39 43.29 15.13 28.13
CA ASN A 39 43.16 14.77 26.70
C ASN A 39 41.82 14.09 26.34
N THR A 40 40.75 14.41 27.06
CA THR A 40 39.40 14.02 26.68
C THR A 40 39.06 14.60 25.31
N GLU A 41 38.52 13.75 24.44
CA GLU A 41 38.00 14.17 23.14
C GLU A 41 36.61 14.78 23.28
N CYS A 42 36.26 15.68 22.37
CA CYS A 42 34.94 16.27 22.35
C CYS A 42 33.86 15.25 21.96
N PRO A 43 32.66 15.33 22.59
CA PRO A 43 31.49 14.61 22.11
C PRO A 43 31.24 14.85 20.62
N LEU A 44 30.66 13.84 19.97
CA LEU A 44 30.37 13.83 18.53
C LEU A 44 31.61 14.05 17.64
N LYS A 45 32.82 13.82 18.16
CA LYS A 45 34.11 14.08 17.49
C LYS A 45 34.17 15.47 16.86
N THR A 46 33.61 16.45 17.57
CA THR A 46 33.77 17.87 17.24
C THR A 46 35.17 18.35 17.62
N CYS A 47 35.56 19.57 17.24
CA CYS A 47 36.90 20.03 17.54
C CYS A 47 37.04 20.50 18.97
N CYS A 48 38.22 20.21 19.54
CA CYS A 48 38.69 20.89 20.73
C CYS A 48 39.39 22.18 20.33
N SER A 49 38.88 23.33 20.77
CA SER A 49 39.56 24.61 20.61
C SER A 49 40.85 24.68 21.44
N GLU A 50 41.76 25.59 21.08
CA GLU A 50 42.99 25.84 21.84
C GLU A 50 42.73 26.24 23.30
N PHE A 51 41.53 26.74 23.58
CA PHE A 51 41.10 27.16 24.89
C PHE A 51 40.39 26.06 25.68
N GLY A 52 40.21 24.84 25.13
CA GLY A 52 39.62 23.69 25.82
C GLY A 52 38.09 23.58 25.75
N PHE A 53 37.45 24.24 24.78
CA PHE A 53 36.00 24.15 24.51
C PHE A 53 35.72 23.32 23.26
N CYS A 54 34.64 22.53 23.28
CA CYS A 54 34.18 21.77 22.12
C CYS A 54 33.28 22.59 21.20
N GLY A 55 33.46 22.47 19.88
CA GLY A 55 32.63 23.18 18.91
C GLY A 55 32.87 22.83 17.44
N THR A 56 32.06 23.44 16.57
CA THR A 56 31.96 23.12 15.12
C THR A 56 32.54 24.21 14.20
N THR A 57 33.30 25.19 14.71
CA THR A 57 33.73 26.39 13.96
C THR A 57 34.93 26.17 13.01
N LYS A 58 35.18 27.15 12.12
CA LYS A 58 36.11 27.16 10.96
C LYS A 58 37.57 26.68 11.18
N ALA A 59 38.02 26.45 12.41
CA ALA A 59 39.34 25.88 12.68
C ALA A 59 39.40 24.36 12.40
N CYS A 60 38.25 23.74 12.08
CA CYS A 60 38.11 22.33 11.79
C CYS A 60 38.03 22.06 10.28
N HIS A 61 38.78 21.07 9.79
CA HIS A 61 38.54 20.52 8.46
C HIS A 61 37.10 20.01 8.36
N HIS A 62 36.34 20.46 7.35
CA HIS A 62 35.05 19.87 7.00
C HIS A 62 35.26 18.40 6.67
N ILE A 63 34.48 17.52 7.30
CA ILE A 63 34.45 16.10 6.91
C ILE A 63 33.64 16.00 5.62
N GLN A 64 34.22 15.39 4.59
CA GLN A 64 33.54 15.19 3.31
C GLN A 64 32.30 14.31 3.50
N GLU A 65 31.21 14.69 2.81
CA GLU A 65 29.99 13.89 2.69
C GLU A 65 30.33 12.44 2.31
N GLU A 66 30.07 11.47 3.19
CA GLU A 66 30.04 10.06 2.78
C GLU A 66 28.78 9.86 1.92
N LYS A 67 28.96 9.86 0.61
CA LYS A 67 27.91 9.54 -0.34
C LYS A 67 27.52 8.08 -0.19
N SER A 68 26.37 7.84 0.43
CA SER A 68 25.75 6.52 0.49
C SER A 68 24.90 6.31 -0.77
N LEU A 69 24.93 5.10 -1.35
CA LEU A 69 24.01 4.71 -2.42
C LEU A 69 22.58 4.77 -1.89
N LEU A 70 21.70 5.53 -2.57
CA LEU A 70 20.28 5.62 -2.24
C LEU A 70 19.67 4.21 -2.17
N LYS A 71 19.03 3.86 -1.05
CA LYS A 71 18.14 2.69 -0.99
C LYS A 71 16.92 2.96 -1.90
N ASP A 72 16.41 1.91 -2.54
CA ASP A 72 15.18 1.94 -3.36
C ASP A 72 13.90 2.36 -2.58
N TYR A 73 13.98 2.52 -1.25
CA TYR A 73 12.88 2.88 -0.38
C TYR A 73 13.17 4.18 0.38
N TYR A 74 12.29 5.18 0.22
CA TYR A 74 12.33 6.45 0.93
C TYR A 74 11.08 6.60 1.81
N ALA A 75 11.27 6.71 3.13
CA ALA A 75 10.17 6.86 4.08
C ALA A 75 9.62 8.30 4.12
N VAL A 76 8.29 8.44 4.06
CA VAL A 76 7.55 9.66 4.45
C VAL A 76 6.88 9.39 5.78
N ILE A 77 7.31 10.08 6.83
CA ILE A 77 6.85 9.90 8.20
C ILE A 77 6.03 11.13 8.58
N GLY A 78 4.74 10.96 8.81
CA GLY A 78 3.91 12.03 9.36
C GLY A 78 3.84 11.93 10.88
N TYR A 79 4.04 13.01 11.63
CA TYR A 79 3.58 13.08 13.02
C TYR A 79 2.15 13.62 13.03
N TYR A 80 1.29 13.01 13.85
CA TYR A 80 -0.07 13.47 14.11
C TYR A 80 -0.21 13.95 15.55
N GLU A 81 -0.44 15.24 15.73
CA GLU A 81 -0.72 15.85 17.03
C GLU A 81 -2.12 15.42 17.52
N ALA A 82 -2.19 14.39 18.35
CA ALA A 82 -3.44 13.81 18.85
C ALA A 82 -4.33 14.82 19.61
N TRP A 83 -3.76 15.95 20.08
CA TRP A 83 -4.54 17.04 20.66
C TRP A 83 -5.33 17.86 19.65
N ASN A 84 -4.99 17.80 18.36
CA ASN A 84 -5.75 18.50 17.31
C ASN A 84 -7.08 17.83 16.97
N ASP A 85 -7.31 16.58 17.41
CA ASP A 85 -8.64 15.93 17.38
C ASP A 85 -9.69 16.72 18.18
N ARG A 86 -9.27 17.46 19.21
CA ARG A 86 -10.13 18.30 20.06
C ARG A 86 -9.98 19.80 19.83
N SER A 87 -9.22 20.22 18.81
CA SER A 87 -9.07 21.64 18.48
C SER A 87 -10.42 22.25 18.09
N LYS A 88 -10.74 23.44 18.60
CA LYS A 88 -11.98 24.15 18.26
C LYS A 88 -11.86 25.04 17.02
N CYS A 89 -10.64 25.40 16.64
CA CYS A 89 -10.37 26.34 15.56
C CYS A 89 -10.08 25.61 14.25
N HIS A 90 -9.23 24.59 14.32
CA HIS A 90 -8.86 23.72 13.20
C HIS A 90 -8.86 22.27 13.70
N GLN A 91 -10.07 21.73 13.91
CA GLN A 91 -10.21 20.33 14.33
C GLN A 91 -9.68 19.42 13.22
N THR A 92 -8.76 18.53 13.55
CA THR A 92 -8.19 17.58 12.60
C THR A 92 -8.13 16.22 13.26
N SER A 93 -9.01 15.34 12.84
CA SER A 93 -9.00 13.94 13.26
C SER A 93 -7.95 13.16 12.46
N ALA A 94 -7.56 11.99 12.95
CA ALA A 94 -6.65 11.10 12.24
C ALA A 94 -7.11 10.77 10.80
N LYS A 95 -8.44 10.75 10.56
CA LYS A 95 -9.06 10.44 9.26
C LYS A 95 -8.97 11.60 8.26
N ASP A 96 -8.68 12.81 8.72
CA ASP A 96 -8.53 14.00 7.87
C ASP A 96 -7.12 14.11 7.28
N LEU A 97 -6.18 13.27 7.75
CA LEU A 97 -4.80 13.26 7.29
C LEU A 97 -4.68 12.67 5.88
N PRO A 98 -3.76 13.17 5.03
CA PRO A 98 -3.49 12.62 3.70
C PRO A 98 -2.65 11.33 3.79
N VAL A 99 -3.20 10.28 4.40
CA VAL A 99 -2.50 9.02 4.72
C VAL A 99 -1.90 8.31 3.50
N ASP A 100 -2.48 8.47 2.31
CA ASP A 100 -1.95 7.91 1.05
C ASP A 100 -0.60 8.53 0.63
N ALA A 101 -0.29 9.72 1.14
CA ALA A 101 0.99 10.37 0.91
C ALA A 101 2.08 9.93 1.92
N LEU A 102 1.69 9.20 2.97
CA LEU A 102 2.57 8.76 4.04
C LEU A 102 2.96 7.29 3.84
N THR A 103 4.16 6.94 4.31
CA THR A 103 4.55 5.54 4.52
C THR A 103 4.42 5.13 5.96
N HIS A 104 4.66 6.07 6.86
CA HIS A 104 4.64 5.91 8.30
C HIS A 104 3.83 7.06 8.91
N LEU A 105 3.08 6.75 9.96
CA LEU A 105 2.36 7.72 10.77
C LEU A 105 2.70 7.51 12.24
N ASN A 106 3.24 8.54 12.88
CA ASN A 106 3.56 8.57 14.29
C ASN A 106 2.42 9.26 15.05
N TYR A 107 1.78 8.53 15.97
CA TYR A 107 0.84 9.10 16.93
C TYR A 107 1.62 9.95 17.95
N ALA A 108 1.40 11.26 17.96
CA ALA A 108 2.13 12.22 18.81
C ALA A 108 1.16 12.93 19.78
N PHE A 109 1.24 12.77 21.09
CA PHE A 109 2.07 11.80 21.82
C PHE A 109 1.21 10.95 22.73
N ALA A 110 1.65 9.70 22.90
CA ALA A 110 1.26 8.94 24.08
C ALA A 110 2.28 9.21 25.20
N TYR A 111 1.81 9.15 26.44
CA TYR A 111 2.61 9.40 27.64
C TYR A 111 2.91 8.10 28.37
N ILE A 112 3.90 8.17 29.26
CA ILE A 112 4.29 7.07 30.13
C ILE A 112 3.82 7.40 31.53
N ASP A 113 2.96 6.57 32.12
CA ASP A 113 2.57 6.73 33.52
C ASP A 113 3.81 6.61 34.42
N PRO A 114 4.11 7.61 35.28
CA PRO A 114 5.33 7.60 36.09
C PRO A 114 5.45 6.45 37.09
N SER A 115 4.34 5.81 37.45
CA SER A 115 4.28 4.76 38.48
C SER A 115 4.23 3.36 37.88
N THR A 116 3.49 3.16 36.79
CA THR A 116 3.30 1.85 36.17
C THR A 116 4.19 1.65 34.95
N PHE A 117 4.67 2.72 34.33
CA PHE A 117 5.28 2.75 33.00
C PHE A 117 4.36 2.23 31.90
N GLU A 118 3.05 2.22 32.11
CA GLU A 118 2.08 1.91 31.06
C GLU A 118 1.93 3.12 30.12
N ILE A 119 1.67 2.84 28.85
CA ILE A 119 1.39 3.86 27.85
C ILE A 119 -0.04 4.36 28.03
N THR A 120 -0.20 5.67 28.13
CA THR A 120 -1.47 6.35 28.37
C THR A 120 -1.60 7.58 27.48
N THR A 121 -2.76 8.25 27.50
CA THR A 121 -2.95 9.51 26.78
C THR A 121 -2.17 10.63 27.45
N MET A 122 -1.75 11.63 26.66
CA MET A 122 -0.99 12.79 27.14
C MET A 122 -1.66 13.51 28.31
N ASP A 123 -2.99 13.63 28.26
CA ASP A 123 -3.80 14.20 29.31
C ASP A 123 -5.17 13.50 29.35
N SER A 124 -5.95 13.80 30.39
CA SER A 124 -7.30 13.24 30.57
C SER A 124 -8.33 13.78 29.58
N ALA A 125 -8.03 14.89 28.89
CA ALA A 125 -8.91 15.47 27.87
C ALA A 125 -8.69 14.82 26.49
N THR A 126 -7.56 14.15 26.28
CA THR A 126 -7.20 13.41 25.08
C THR A 126 -7.92 12.06 25.09
N PRO A 127 -8.85 11.81 24.15
CA PRO A 127 -9.60 10.56 24.14
C PRO A 127 -8.74 9.35 23.80
N ALA A 128 -8.76 8.30 24.64
CA ALA A 128 -8.05 7.05 24.37
C ALA A 128 -8.53 6.33 23.09
N ARG A 129 -9.74 6.62 22.60
CA ARG A 129 -10.24 6.11 21.31
C ARG A 129 -9.34 6.47 20.13
N ILE A 130 -8.57 7.56 20.21
CA ILE A 130 -7.73 8.01 19.09
C ILE A 130 -6.62 6.99 18.79
N PHE A 131 -6.17 6.21 19.78
CA PHE A 131 -5.27 5.08 19.54
C PHE A 131 -5.86 4.09 18.53
N GLN A 132 -7.15 3.77 18.69
CA GLN A 132 -7.85 2.90 17.74
C GLN A 132 -8.17 3.62 16.43
N ASP A 133 -8.61 4.89 16.47
CA ASP A 133 -8.91 5.65 15.24
C ASP A 133 -7.68 5.77 14.32
N VAL A 134 -6.47 5.90 14.88
CA VAL A 134 -5.23 5.90 14.12
C VAL A 134 -4.92 4.50 13.58
N ALA A 135 -5.01 3.44 14.41
CA ALA A 135 -4.86 2.06 13.94
C ALA A 135 -5.77 1.72 12.74
N ASP A 136 -7.03 2.17 12.82
CA ASP A 136 -8.06 1.93 11.81
C ASP A 136 -7.73 2.57 10.45
N LEU A 137 -6.78 3.52 10.36
CA LEU A 137 -6.31 4.05 9.09
C LEU A 137 -5.67 2.97 8.19
N LYS A 138 -5.17 1.88 8.77
CA LYS A 138 -4.68 0.72 7.99
C LYS A 138 -5.78 0.04 7.19
N GLN A 139 -7.05 0.21 7.56
CA GLN A 139 -8.19 -0.33 6.79
C GLN A 139 -8.29 0.36 5.41
N THR A 140 -7.97 1.65 5.32
CA THR A 140 -7.97 2.42 4.07
C THR A 140 -6.61 2.47 3.39
N SER A 141 -5.52 2.34 4.15
CA SER A 141 -4.15 2.35 3.65
C SER A 141 -3.35 1.17 4.22
N PRO A 142 -3.52 -0.07 3.72
CA PRO A 142 -2.94 -1.28 4.33
C PRO A 142 -1.41 -1.31 4.37
N SER A 143 -0.76 -0.55 3.50
CA SER A 143 0.71 -0.41 3.49
C SER A 143 1.24 0.64 4.49
N LEU A 144 0.36 1.41 5.14
CA LEU A 144 0.74 2.43 6.12
C LEU A 144 1.25 1.75 7.39
N LYS A 145 2.43 2.15 7.83
CA LYS A 145 3.02 1.74 9.11
C LYS A 145 2.68 2.75 10.19
N ILE A 146 2.28 2.28 11.36
CA ILE A 146 1.83 3.14 12.46
C ILE A 146 2.75 2.95 13.66
N PHE A 147 3.31 4.05 14.14
CA PHE A 147 4.19 4.10 15.28
C PHE A 147 3.53 4.92 16.40
N VAL A 148 3.81 4.56 17.65
CA VAL A 148 3.48 5.42 18.80
C VAL A 148 4.71 6.20 19.21
N SER A 149 4.62 7.53 19.22
CA SER A 149 5.68 8.39 19.75
C SER A 149 5.44 8.61 21.25
N LEU A 150 6.47 8.30 22.04
CA LEU A 150 6.48 8.44 23.49
C LEU A 150 7.41 9.57 23.89
N GLY A 151 6.90 10.54 24.65
CA GLY A 151 7.69 11.68 25.13
C GLY A 151 7.20 13.03 24.57
N GLY A 152 8.12 13.75 23.94
CA GLY A 152 7.94 15.10 23.42
C GLY A 152 8.29 16.20 24.43
N TRP A 153 8.33 17.45 23.95
CA TRP A 153 8.74 18.61 24.74
C TRP A 153 8.03 18.73 26.09
N THR A 154 6.69 18.72 26.14
CA THR A 154 5.93 18.87 27.40
C THR A 154 6.13 17.71 28.37
N PHE A 155 6.43 16.50 27.89
CA PHE A 155 6.68 15.34 28.75
C PHE A 155 7.94 15.55 29.61
N SER A 156 8.89 16.31 29.08
CA SER A 156 10.19 16.59 29.69
C SER A 156 10.25 17.96 30.38
N ASP A 157 9.10 18.62 30.60
CA ASP A 157 9.06 19.93 31.24
C ASP A 157 9.53 19.91 32.69
N ASN A 158 10.30 20.94 33.07
CA ASN A 158 10.89 21.07 34.39
C ASN A 158 9.85 21.06 35.51
N GLY A 159 10.08 20.25 36.54
CA GLY A 159 9.23 20.17 37.73
C GLY A 159 7.93 19.39 37.54
N THR A 160 7.78 18.66 36.44
CA THR A 160 6.64 17.75 36.21
C THR A 160 6.93 16.33 36.70
N ALA A 161 5.87 15.55 36.94
CA ALA A 161 6.01 14.14 37.35
C ALA A 161 6.58 13.24 36.24
N THR A 162 6.46 13.65 34.99
CA THR A 162 6.94 12.91 33.81
C THR A 162 8.40 13.17 33.48
N GLN A 163 8.93 14.34 33.87
CA GLN A 163 10.32 14.72 33.61
C GLN A 163 11.37 13.63 33.90
N PRO A 164 11.39 12.97 35.08
CA PRO A 164 12.42 11.98 35.39
C PRO A 164 12.16 10.59 34.77
N VAL A 165 11.00 10.37 34.13
CA VAL A 165 10.51 9.02 33.81
C VAL A 165 11.43 8.29 32.83
N PHE A 166 11.88 8.94 31.75
CA PHE A 166 12.82 8.31 30.82
C PHE A 166 14.13 7.90 31.50
N GLY A 167 14.73 8.80 32.30
CA GLY A 167 15.94 8.48 33.05
C GLY A 167 15.74 7.34 34.06
N ASN A 168 14.60 7.33 34.76
CA ASN A 168 14.25 6.27 35.72
C ASN A 168 14.05 4.90 35.05
N ILE A 169 13.49 4.90 33.84
CA ILE A 169 13.36 3.69 33.03
C ILE A 169 14.73 3.25 32.54
N ALA A 170 15.47 4.14 31.87
CA ALA A 170 16.73 3.83 31.22
C ALA A 170 17.79 3.29 32.20
N ARG A 171 17.92 3.87 33.39
CA ARG A 171 18.99 3.52 34.34
C ARG A 171 18.75 2.21 35.13
N SER A 172 17.53 1.68 35.16
CA SER A 172 17.20 0.45 35.92
C SER A 172 16.85 -0.71 34.98
N PRO A 173 17.58 -1.85 35.02
CA PRO A 173 17.27 -3.02 34.19
C PRO A 173 15.83 -3.51 34.34
N ASP A 174 15.32 -3.57 35.57
CA ASP A 174 13.94 -4.01 35.86
C ASP A 174 12.92 -3.05 35.26
N ASN A 175 13.18 -1.73 35.34
CA ASN A 175 12.29 -0.73 34.77
C ASN A 175 12.32 -0.75 33.23
N ARG A 176 13.50 -0.94 32.62
CA ARG A 176 13.63 -1.12 31.17
C ARG A 176 12.81 -2.30 30.69
N GLN A 177 12.91 -3.45 31.36
CA GLN A 177 12.18 -4.64 30.97
C GLN A 177 10.66 -4.45 31.15
N LYS A 178 10.24 -3.87 32.28
CA LYS A 178 8.82 -3.56 32.54
C LYS A 178 8.25 -2.62 31.47
N PHE A 179 8.98 -1.56 31.14
CA PHE A 179 8.58 -0.62 30.11
C PHE A 179 8.52 -1.28 28.73
N ALA A 180 9.55 -2.04 28.33
CA ALA A 180 9.56 -2.76 27.06
C ALA A 180 8.37 -3.73 26.91
N THR A 181 8.00 -4.43 27.98
CA THR A 181 6.79 -5.29 28.01
C THR A 181 5.51 -4.46 27.87
N ASN A 182 5.41 -3.30 28.52
CA ASN A 182 4.25 -2.42 28.39
C ASN A 182 4.13 -1.81 26.98
N VAL A 183 5.26 -1.48 26.33
CA VAL A 183 5.30 -1.06 24.93
C VAL A 183 4.77 -2.18 24.04
N LEU A 184 5.32 -3.39 24.14
CA LEU A 184 4.86 -4.53 23.35
C LEU A 184 3.37 -4.82 23.55
N LYS A 185 2.88 -4.75 24.80
CA LYS A 185 1.45 -4.90 25.14
C LYS A 185 0.61 -3.85 24.40
N PHE A 186 1.01 -2.57 24.43
CA PHE A 186 0.30 -1.50 23.74
C PHE A 186 0.28 -1.71 22.23
N LEU A 187 1.45 -1.99 21.63
CA LEU A 187 1.56 -2.23 20.19
C LEU A 187 0.68 -3.39 19.74
N SER A 188 0.69 -4.49 20.49
CA SER A 188 -0.13 -5.68 20.19
C SER A 188 -1.63 -5.41 20.40
N THR A 189 -2.00 -4.55 21.34
CA THR A 189 -3.40 -4.22 21.64
C THR A 189 -4.04 -3.43 20.50
N TYR A 190 -3.33 -2.46 19.94
CA TYR A 190 -3.84 -1.56 18.90
C TYR A 190 -3.38 -1.94 17.49
N GLY A 191 -2.49 -2.92 17.33
CA GLY A 191 -1.95 -3.33 16.03
C GLY A 191 -0.97 -2.31 15.42
N TYR A 192 -0.18 -1.63 16.25
CA TYR A 192 0.85 -0.69 15.79
C TYR A 192 2.11 -1.45 15.35
N ASP A 193 2.85 -0.91 14.38
CA ASP A 193 4.06 -1.53 13.82
C ASP A 193 5.35 -1.14 14.54
N GLY A 194 5.32 -0.18 15.48
CA GLY A 194 6.54 0.24 16.15
C GLY A 194 6.39 1.34 17.18
N VAL A 195 7.52 1.69 17.78
CA VAL A 195 7.63 2.75 18.80
C VAL A 195 8.70 3.76 18.39
N ASP A 196 8.42 5.03 18.67
CA ASP A 196 9.32 6.15 18.48
C ASP A 196 9.59 6.80 19.85
N ILE A 197 10.87 6.92 20.21
CA ILE A 197 11.28 7.47 21.52
C ILE A 197 11.74 8.92 21.35
N ASP A 198 10.95 9.84 21.91
CA ASP A 198 11.16 11.30 21.81
C ASP A 198 11.53 11.86 23.19
N TRP A 199 12.71 11.47 23.68
CA TRP A 199 13.26 11.96 24.95
C TRP A 199 13.99 13.30 24.76
N GLU A 200 13.46 14.36 25.38
CA GLU A 200 13.96 15.74 25.20
C GLU A 200 14.46 16.42 26.50
N TYR A 201 15.70 16.20 26.94
CA TYR A 201 16.76 15.40 26.30
C TYR A 201 17.54 14.60 27.34
N PRO A 202 18.04 13.39 27.00
CA PRO A 202 18.94 12.64 27.87
C PRO A 202 20.16 13.51 28.21
N GLY A 203 20.66 13.42 29.45
CA GLY A 203 21.89 14.10 29.87
C GLY A 203 21.84 15.62 30.00
N ALA A 204 20.87 16.30 29.38
CA ALA A 204 20.75 17.77 29.41
C ALA A 204 20.16 18.27 30.74
N PRO A 205 20.96 18.93 31.62
CA PRO A 205 20.50 19.27 32.97
C PRO A 205 19.36 20.29 33.00
N ASP A 206 19.31 21.19 32.01
CA ASP A 206 18.24 22.20 31.84
C ASP A 206 16.88 21.58 31.46
N ARG A 207 16.88 20.28 31.14
CA ARG A 207 15.70 19.43 30.90
C ARG A 207 15.59 18.28 31.89
N GLY A 208 16.39 18.29 32.96
CA GLY A 208 16.37 17.25 34.02
C GLY A 208 17.11 15.96 33.67
N GLY A 209 17.89 15.94 32.58
CA GLY A 209 18.77 14.84 32.23
C GLY A 209 19.97 14.73 33.17
N HIS A 210 20.54 13.52 33.25
CA HIS A 210 21.72 13.18 34.04
C HIS A 210 22.82 12.57 33.15
N PRO A 211 24.12 12.82 33.39
CA PRO A 211 25.20 12.28 32.54
C PRO A 211 25.12 10.77 32.27
N ASP A 212 24.71 9.97 33.26
CA ASP A 212 24.51 8.52 33.13
C ASP A 212 23.48 8.12 32.05
N ASP A 213 22.61 9.05 31.62
CA ASP A 213 21.63 8.82 30.55
C ASP A 213 22.29 8.47 29.22
N VAL A 214 23.51 8.98 28.97
CA VAL A 214 24.28 8.70 27.74
C VAL A 214 24.51 7.19 27.58
N GLU A 215 24.85 6.50 28.67
CA GLU A 215 25.06 5.06 28.67
C GLU A 215 23.75 4.28 28.85
N ALA A 216 22.80 4.83 29.60
CA ALA A 216 21.55 4.16 29.92
C ALA A 216 20.54 4.14 28.75
N TYR A 217 20.53 5.16 27.90
CA TYR A 217 19.56 5.25 26.80
C TYR A 217 19.75 4.15 25.73
N PRO A 218 20.97 3.82 25.27
CA PRO A 218 21.18 2.64 24.42
C PRO A 218 20.70 1.33 25.05
N LEU A 219 20.87 1.15 26.37
CA LEU A 219 20.38 -0.04 27.07
C LEU A 219 18.86 -0.15 27.06
N LEU A 220 18.16 0.99 27.07
CA LEU A 220 16.71 1.05 26.89
C LEU A 220 16.30 0.52 25.51
N LEU A 221 16.87 1.05 24.42
CA LEU A 221 16.54 0.58 23.08
C LEU A 221 16.92 -0.89 22.88
N HIS A 222 18.06 -1.32 23.42
CA HIS A 222 18.46 -2.73 23.42
C HIS A 222 17.40 -3.64 24.06
N THR A 223 16.89 -3.25 25.24
CA THR A 223 15.88 -4.04 25.97
C THR A 223 14.55 -4.10 25.21
N ILE A 224 14.16 -3.00 24.55
CA ILE A 224 12.96 -2.96 23.68
C ILE A 224 13.15 -3.90 22.48
N ARG A 225 14.29 -3.82 21.78
CA ARG A 225 14.61 -4.68 20.63
C ARG A 225 14.56 -6.17 21.00
N GLN A 226 15.21 -6.56 22.10
CA GLN A 226 15.17 -7.94 22.60
C GLN A 226 13.74 -8.40 22.90
N THR A 227 12.92 -7.54 23.50
CA THR A 227 11.52 -7.85 23.81
C THR A 227 10.69 -8.01 22.54
N PHE A 228 10.91 -7.18 21.52
CA PHE A 228 10.25 -7.29 20.22
C PHE A 228 10.68 -8.55 19.47
N ASP A 229 11.98 -8.86 19.41
CA ASP A 229 12.50 -10.08 18.77
C ASP A 229 11.92 -11.35 19.40
N ALA A 230 11.84 -11.38 20.73
CA ALA A 230 11.27 -12.51 21.47
C ALA A 230 9.76 -12.69 21.21
N SER A 231 9.05 -11.64 20.79
CA SER A 231 7.61 -11.71 20.49
C SER A 231 7.30 -12.40 19.15
N GLY A 232 8.28 -12.48 18.24
CA GLY A 232 8.10 -12.98 16.87
C GLY A 232 7.36 -12.01 15.94
N GLN A 233 7.03 -10.79 16.39
CA GLN A 233 6.41 -9.75 15.59
C GLN A 233 7.49 -8.89 14.90
N GLU A 234 7.25 -8.49 13.65
CA GLU A 234 8.09 -7.53 12.94
C GLU A 234 7.72 -6.10 13.38
N LEU A 235 8.31 -5.67 14.50
CA LEU A 235 8.09 -4.36 15.11
C LEU A 235 9.34 -3.47 15.00
N GLY A 236 9.13 -2.20 14.66
CA GLY A 236 10.17 -1.20 14.48
C GLY A 236 10.43 -0.33 15.70
N ILE A 237 11.63 0.24 15.76
CA ILE A 237 12.10 1.16 16.79
C ILE A 237 12.74 2.37 16.12
N THR A 238 12.27 3.56 16.46
CA THR A 238 12.91 4.82 16.08
C THR A 238 13.17 5.67 17.31
N PHE A 239 14.00 6.69 17.14
CA PHE A 239 14.10 7.76 18.12
C PHE A 239 14.31 9.09 17.42
N THR A 240 13.87 10.15 18.11
CA THR A 240 13.98 11.51 17.62
C THR A 240 15.20 12.20 18.24
N ALA A 241 16.01 12.82 17.39
CA ALA A 241 17.28 13.44 17.73
C ALA A 241 17.25 14.95 17.43
N PRO A 242 17.82 15.79 18.31
CA PRO A 242 17.89 17.23 18.09
C PRO A 242 18.94 17.58 17.02
N SER A 243 18.76 18.72 16.36
CA SER A 243 19.76 19.26 15.43
C SER A 243 20.87 20.07 16.11
N SER A 244 20.66 20.49 17.36
CA SER A 244 21.65 21.29 18.09
C SER A 244 22.76 20.40 18.68
N TYR A 245 24.02 20.83 18.54
CA TYR A 245 25.15 20.18 19.23
C TYR A 245 24.94 20.10 20.75
N TRP A 246 24.38 21.16 21.36
CA TRP A 246 24.22 21.27 22.80
C TRP A 246 23.38 20.14 23.42
N TYR A 247 22.31 19.72 22.73
CA TYR A 247 21.49 18.59 23.15
C TYR A 247 21.98 17.26 22.56
N LEU A 248 22.42 17.24 21.29
CA LEU A 248 22.80 16.00 20.60
C LEU A 248 24.05 15.34 21.22
N ARG A 249 24.94 16.11 21.86
CA ARG A 249 26.16 15.57 22.51
C ARG A 249 25.90 14.52 23.59
N TRP A 250 24.67 14.45 24.10
CA TRP A 250 24.26 13.47 25.12
C TRP A 250 23.72 12.16 24.52
N PHE A 251 23.70 12.03 23.19
CA PHE A 251 23.25 10.83 22.50
C PHE A 251 24.45 10.00 22.07
N ASP A 252 24.59 8.77 22.59
CA ASP A 252 25.52 7.77 22.04
C ASP A 252 24.94 7.21 20.72
N LEU A 253 25.01 8.05 19.67
CA LEU A 253 24.38 7.78 18.38
C LEU A 253 24.75 6.42 17.77
N PRO A 254 26.05 5.99 17.77
CA PRO A 254 26.41 4.67 17.25
C PRO A 254 25.69 3.52 17.95
N LYS A 255 25.61 3.53 19.29
CA LYS A 255 24.92 2.47 20.03
C LYS A 255 23.39 2.55 19.91
N LEU A 256 22.83 3.76 19.86
CA LEU A 256 21.39 3.92 19.63
C LEU A 256 20.98 3.41 18.24
N ALA A 257 21.77 3.71 17.21
CA ALA A 257 21.53 3.31 15.83
C ALA A 257 21.66 1.80 15.57
N GLU A 258 22.29 1.04 16.48
CA GLU A 258 22.36 -0.42 16.45
C GLU A 258 20.97 -1.05 16.64
N PHE A 259 20.14 -0.44 17.51
CA PHE A 259 18.83 -0.97 17.89
C PHE A 259 17.66 -0.26 17.21
N ALA A 260 17.90 0.93 16.64
CA ALA A 260 16.91 1.69 15.90
C ALA A 260 16.96 1.38 14.38
N ASP A 261 15.79 1.32 13.75
CA ASP A 261 15.65 1.16 12.31
C ASP A 261 16.18 2.39 11.57
N TRP A 262 15.78 3.58 12.04
CA TRP A 262 16.29 4.89 11.61
C TRP A 262 16.15 5.94 12.72
N ILE A 263 16.74 7.11 12.48
CA ILE A 263 16.77 8.26 13.38
C ILE A 263 15.96 9.40 12.76
N ASN A 264 15.05 9.96 13.53
CA ASN A 264 14.23 11.11 13.17
C ASN A 264 14.95 12.41 13.57
N ILE A 265 15.42 13.24 12.63
CA ILE A 265 16.13 14.49 12.96
C ILE A 265 15.16 15.66 13.01
N MET A 266 15.11 16.35 14.15
CA MET A 266 14.36 17.60 14.32
C MET A 266 15.11 18.78 13.69
N SER A 267 15.14 18.84 12.36
CA SER A 267 15.79 19.91 11.56
C SER A 267 14.93 21.17 11.42
N TYR A 268 14.30 21.53 12.53
CA TYR A 268 13.48 22.71 12.75
C TYR A 268 13.76 23.22 14.17
N ASP A 269 13.22 24.39 14.51
CA ASP A 269 13.49 25.06 15.79
C ASP A 269 14.97 25.39 16.02
N LEU A 270 15.70 25.68 14.95
CA LEU A 270 17.07 26.19 15.04
C LEU A 270 17.11 27.58 15.69
N HIS A 271 16.07 28.38 15.46
CA HIS A 271 15.91 29.73 15.97
C HIS A 271 14.51 30.00 16.50
N GLY A 272 14.43 30.82 17.54
CA GLY A 272 13.18 31.15 18.21
C GLY A 272 13.37 32.23 19.26
N VAL A 273 12.30 32.55 20.00
CA VAL A 273 12.31 33.62 21.01
C VAL A 273 13.33 33.40 22.13
N TRP A 274 13.71 32.14 22.36
CA TRP A 274 14.73 31.73 23.34
C TRP A 274 16.13 32.25 23.01
N ASP A 275 16.41 32.64 21.75
CA ASP A 275 17.70 33.22 21.35
C ASP A 275 18.04 34.51 22.09
N SER A 276 17.02 35.22 22.60
CA SER A 276 17.19 36.39 23.47
C SER A 276 18.01 36.12 24.75
N THR A 277 18.14 34.87 25.17
CA THR A 277 18.84 34.47 26.40
C THR A 277 20.15 33.72 26.17
N ASN A 278 20.52 33.47 24.91
CA ASN A 278 21.74 32.77 24.54
C ASN A 278 22.70 33.70 23.76
N PRO A 279 23.94 33.26 23.42
CA PRO A 279 24.92 34.10 22.73
C PRO A 279 24.51 34.65 21.35
N ILE A 280 23.47 34.09 20.71
CA ILE A 280 22.92 34.59 19.43
C ILE A 280 22.26 35.96 19.64
N GLY A 281 21.56 36.13 20.76
CA GLY A 281 20.86 37.36 21.13
C GLY A 281 19.52 37.54 20.42
N SER A 282 18.83 38.65 20.72
CA SER A 282 17.47 38.93 20.23
C SER A 282 17.43 39.35 18.75
N ILE A 283 17.90 38.49 17.84
CA ILE A 283 17.86 38.70 16.39
C ILE A 283 16.96 37.67 15.71
N VAL A 284 16.21 38.09 14.70
CA VAL A 284 15.35 37.19 13.92
C VAL A 284 16.18 36.37 12.95
N GLN A 285 15.96 35.06 12.90
CA GLN A 285 16.63 34.14 11.98
C GLN A 285 15.66 33.05 11.50
N GLY A 286 16.03 32.33 10.44
CA GLY A 286 15.21 31.27 9.86
C GLY A 286 15.28 29.99 10.69
N HIS A 287 14.18 29.55 11.30
CA HIS A 287 14.20 28.38 12.20
C HIS A 287 14.46 27.03 11.52
N THR A 288 14.52 27.01 10.18
CA THR A 288 14.79 25.82 9.36
C THR A 288 15.87 26.12 8.31
N ASN A 289 16.87 26.95 8.65
CA ASN A 289 17.96 27.32 7.76
C ASN A 289 18.76 26.08 7.28
N LEU A 290 18.74 25.80 5.98
CA LEU A 290 19.39 24.64 5.36
C LEU A 290 20.91 24.61 5.58
N THR A 291 21.57 25.76 5.63
CA THR A 291 23.02 25.80 5.90
C THR A 291 23.36 25.30 7.31
N GLU A 292 22.47 25.53 8.28
CA GLU A 292 22.60 25.06 9.65
C GLU A 292 22.12 23.62 9.81
N ILE A 293 21.08 23.22 9.06
CA ILE A 293 20.66 21.80 8.95
C ILE A 293 21.82 20.95 8.40
N GLN A 294 22.57 21.46 7.44
CA GLN A 294 23.78 20.80 6.92
C GLN A 294 24.83 20.62 8.02
N LEU A 295 25.09 21.65 8.84
CA LEU A 295 26.01 21.57 9.98
C LEU A 295 25.51 20.58 11.04
N ALA A 296 24.20 20.52 11.28
CA ALA A 296 23.61 19.54 12.18
C ALA A 296 23.81 18.11 11.66
N ALA A 297 23.60 17.87 10.36
CA ALA A 297 23.83 16.57 9.74
C ALA A 297 25.30 16.11 9.83
N GLU A 298 26.27 17.04 9.73
CA GLU A 298 27.69 16.72 9.94
C GLU A 298 27.98 16.09 11.30
N LEU A 299 27.22 16.44 12.35
CA LEU A 299 27.39 15.87 13.69
C LEU A 299 27.15 14.35 13.71
N PHE A 300 26.23 13.87 12.88
CA PHE A 300 25.93 12.44 12.73
C PHE A 300 27.05 11.72 11.97
N TRP A 301 27.53 12.31 10.87
CA TRP A 301 28.61 11.73 10.06
C TRP A 301 29.93 11.61 10.82
N ARG A 302 30.24 12.59 11.68
CA ARG A 302 31.44 12.59 12.53
C ARG A 302 31.56 11.35 13.40
N VAL A 303 30.43 10.76 13.82
CA VAL A 303 30.38 9.54 14.62
C VAL A 303 30.00 8.29 13.81
N GLY A 304 30.02 8.38 12.47
CA GLY A 304 29.84 7.24 11.58
C GLY A 304 28.38 6.83 11.37
N ILE A 305 27.42 7.71 11.64
CA ILE A 305 26.02 7.47 11.26
C ILE A 305 25.84 7.82 9.78
N PRO A 306 25.50 6.86 8.91
CA PRO A 306 25.33 7.16 7.49
C PRO A 306 24.03 7.92 7.23
N PRO A 307 23.96 8.77 6.19
CA PRO A 307 22.72 9.42 5.77
C PRO A 307 21.52 8.47 5.61
N SER A 308 21.76 7.25 5.16
CA SER A 308 20.74 6.21 4.96
C SER A 308 20.09 5.67 6.25
N LYS A 309 20.49 6.19 7.42
CA LYS A 309 19.88 5.91 8.72
C LYS A 309 19.09 7.11 9.25
N LEU A 310 19.01 8.21 8.51
CA LEU A 310 18.44 9.47 8.95
C LEU A 310 17.18 9.82 8.14
N ALA A 311 16.17 10.32 8.85
CA ALA A 311 15.00 10.97 8.26
C ALA A 311 15.05 12.48 8.53
N LEU A 312 14.98 13.29 7.47
CA LEU A 312 15.06 14.75 7.58
C LEU A 312 13.74 15.37 8.02
N GLY A 313 13.76 16.24 9.03
CA GLY A 313 12.57 16.92 9.57
C GLY A 313 12.12 18.17 8.82
N PHE A 314 10.81 18.22 8.57
CA PHE A 314 10.11 19.34 7.95
C PHE A 314 9.07 19.92 8.90
N GLY A 315 9.26 21.16 9.32
CA GLY A 315 8.31 21.88 10.17
C GLY A 315 7.16 22.48 9.37
N PHE A 316 5.92 22.02 9.59
CA PHE A 316 4.70 22.59 9.02
C PHE A 316 4.17 23.74 9.89
N TYR A 317 5.07 24.64 10.25
CA TYR A 317 4.83 25.82 11.05
C TYR A 317 5.97 26.82 10.81
N GLY A 318 5.84 28.01 11.37
CA GLY A 318 6.91 29.00 11.39
C GLY A 318 7.17 29.52 12.79
N ARG A 319 8.41 29.99 13.01
CA ARG A 319 8.79 30.76 14.20
C ARG A 319 8.69 32.24 13.90
N ALA A 320 8.00 32.95 14.78
CA ALA A 320 7.56 34.32 14.56
C ALA A 320 7.97 35.25 15.70
N PHE A 321 8.17 36.51 15.38
CA PHE A 321 8.75 37.52 16.25
C PHE A 321 8.04 38.86 16.08
N THR A 322 8.09 39.70 17.10
CA THR A 322 7.78 41.14 16.97
C THR A 322 9.10 41.89 16.81
N LEU A 323 9.28 42.57 15.69
CA LEU A 323 10.48 43.37 15.39
C LEU A 323 10.58 44.55 16.37
N ALA A 324 11.81 44.85 16.81
CA ALA A 324 12.08 46.05 17.60
C ALA A 324 12.02 47.33 16.74
N ASP A 325 12.36 47.21 15.46
CA ASP A 325 12.28 48.26 14.45
C ASP A 325 11.59 47.71 13.21
N SER A 326 10.38 48.20 12.91
CA SER A 326 9.57 47.76 11.77
C SER A 326 10.17 48.11 10.40
N SER A 327 11.19 48.97 10.36
CA SER A 327 11.94 49.26 9.13
C SER A 327 12.99 48.19 8.79
N CYS A 328 13.39 47.38 9.78
CA CYS A 328 14.36 46.29 9.62
C CYS A 328 13.62 44.95 9.46
N THR A 329 13.57 44.42 8.24
CA THR A 329 12.69 43.28 7.90
C THR A 329 13.42 41.99 7.50
N LYS A 330 14.75 41.94 7.61
CA LYS A 330 15.59 40.82 7.17
C LYS A 330 16.08 39.98 8.37
N PRO A 331 16.50 38.72 8.15
CA PRO A 331 17.31 38.00 9.12
C PRO A 331 18.46 38.86 9.66
N GLY A 332 18.72 38.77 10.97
CA GLY A 332 19.67 39.62 11.70
C GLY A 332 19.07 40.90 12.30
N CYS A 333 17.83 41.25 11.98
CA CYS A 333 17.13 42.36 12.63
C CYS A 333 16.74 42.03 14.08
N ALA A 334 16.72 43.03 14.96
CA ALA A 334 16.39 42.82 16.36
C ALA A 334 14.89 42.56 16.57
N PHE A 335 14.55 41.64 17.47
CA PHE A 335 13.18 41.44 17.97
C PHE A 335 13.03 41.89 19.42
N SER A 336 11.81 42.29 19.79
CA SER A 336 11.44 42.68 21.16
C SER A 336 10.72 41.58 21.93
N SER A 337 9.99 40.72 21.22
CA SER A 337 9.27 39.58 21.79
C SER A 337 8.94 38.54 20.72
N GLY A 338 8.26 37.46 21.10
CA GLY A 338 7.52 36.62 20.15
C GLY A 338 6.44 37.41 19.42
N ALA A 339 6.06 36.95 18.23
CA ALA A 339 4.89 37.48 17.55
C ALA A 339 3.61 37.23 18.36
N LYS A 340 2.56 38.00 18.07
CA LYS A 340 1.24 37.80 18.64
C LYS A 340 0.77 36.35 18.39
N PRO A 341 0.06 35.73 19.35
CA PRO A 341 -0.48 34.39 19.16
C PRO A 341 -1.34 34.25 17.90
N GLY A 342 -1.17 33.13 17.19
CA GLY A 342 -2.05 32.75 16.09
C GLY A 342 -3.50 32.55 16.54
N VAL A 343 -4.44 32.72 15.62
CA VAL A 343 -5.88 32.63 15.88
C VAL A 343 -6.30 31.23 16.35
N CYS A 344 -5.64 30.19 15.87
CA CYS A 344 -5.90 28.80 16.21
C CYS A 344 -4.86 28.22 17.17
N THR A 345 -3.56 28.43 16.89
CA THR A 345 -2.48 27.85 17.71
C THR A 345 -2.37 28.49 19.10
N GLY A 346 -2.83 29.73 19.24
CA GLY A 346 -2.89 30.42 20.53
C GLY A 346 -1.54 30.61 21.22
N THR A 347 -0.43 30.41 20.51
CA THR A 347 0.93 30.39 21.09
C THR A 347 1.75 31.55 20.53
N SER A 348 2.34 32.37 21.41
CA SER A 348 3.19 33.49 20.97
C SER A 348 4.47 32.98 20.31
N GLY A 349 4.82 33.60 19.18
CA GLY A 349 6.03 33.29 18.41
C GLY A 349 6.00 31.97 17.64
N TYR A 350 4.82 31.38 17.49
CA TYR A 350 4.58 30.17 16.71
C TYR A 350 3.32 30.36 15.87
N LEU A 351 3.37 30.00 14.60
CA LEU A 351 2.21 29.99 13.71
C LEU A 351 2.21 28.71 12.90
N SER A 352 1.09 27.98 12.88
CA SER A 352 0.97 26.79 12.04
C SER A 352 1.00 27.18 10.56
N TYR A 353 1.33 26.23 9.67
CA TYR A 353 1.41 26.55 8.26
C TYR A 353 0.05 27.01 7.69
N TYR A 354 -1.07 26.43 8.13
CA TYR A 354 -2.41 26.92 7.75
C TYR A 354 -2.70 28.35 8.21
N GLU A 355 -2.14 28.83 9.34
CA GLU A 355 -2.26 30.23 9.79
C GLU A 355 -1.43 31.16 8.91
N VAL A 356 -0.21 30.76 8.54
CA VAL A 356 0.63 31.52 7.60
C VAL A 356 -0.07 31.67 6.26
N GLU A 357 -0.64 30.59 5.73
CA GLU A 357 -1.41 30.65 4.50
C GLU A 357 -2.65 31.53 4.62
N ASP A 358 -3.35 31.51 5.75
CA ASP A 358 -4.51 32.37 5.99
C ASP A 358 -4.11 33.86 5.94
N ILE A 359 -3.00 34.23 6.60
CA ILE A 359 -2.43 35.59 6.56
C ILE A 359 -2.13 36.02 5.11
N LEU A 360 -1.48 35.16 4.32
CA LEU A 360 -1.15 35.42 2.91
C LEU A 360 -2.39 35.49 2.03
N SER A 361 -3.39 34.65 2.30
CA SER A 361 -4.61 34.59 1.52
C SER A 361 -5.46 35.85 1.68
N LYS A 362 -5.54 36.38 2.90
CA LYS A 362 -6.27 37.61 3.27
C LYS A 362 -5.52 38.87 2.84
N ASN A 363 -4.20 38.83 2.74
CA ASN A 363 -3.36 39.98 2.43
C ASN A 363 -2.50 39.76 1.16
N LYS A 364 -3.12 39.88 -0.02
CA LYS A 364 -2.45 39.66 -1.32
C LYS A 364 -1.26 40.59 -1.63
N ALA A 365 -1.16 41.71 -0.91
CA ALA A 365 -0.04 42.64 -1.00
C ALA A 365 1.24 42.12 -0.31
N LEU A 366 1.12 41.19 0.64
CA LEU A 366 2.27 40.58 1.29
C LEU A 366 3.03 39.72 0.28
N LYS A 367 4.35 39.94 0.20
CA LYS A 367 5.26 39.18 -0.65
C LYS A 367 6.34 38.56 0.23
N PRO A 368 6.26 37.25 0.50
CA PRO A 368 7.33 36.55 1.17
C PRO A 368 8.66 36.71 0.41
N VAL A 369 9.74 36.90 1.17
CA VAL A 369 11.10 36.90 0.64
C VAL A 369 11.63 35.47 0.76
N TYR A 370 12.16 34.96 -0.35
CA TYR A 370 12.84 33.68 -0.38
C TYR A 370 14.34 33.89 -0.17
N ASP A 371 14.85 33.42 0.96
CA ASP A 371 16.29 33.28 1.18
C ASP A 371 16.76 31.98 0.54
N LYS A 372 17.43 32.11 -0.61
CA LYS A 372 17.89 30.97 -1.41
C LYS A 372 19.00 30.16 -0.74
N GLU A 373 19.85 30.82 0.04
CA GLU A 373 20.98 30.15 0.69
C GLU A 373 20.48 29.37 1.90
N ALA A 374 19.65 30.02 2.74
CA ALA A 374 19.02 29.35 3.87
C ALA A 374 17.91 28.38 3.46
N ALA A 375 17.43 28.44 2.21
CA ALA A 375 16.26 27.72 1.73
C ALA A 375 15.04 27.89 2.68
N VAL A 376 14.72 29.15 3.02
CA VAL A 376 13.62 29.52 3.93
C VAL A 376 12.86 30.73 3.38
N LYS A 377 11.56 30.83 3.68
CA LYS A 377 10.79 32.05 3.43
C LYS A 377 10.62 32.83 4.70
N TYR A 378 10.69 34.15 4.57
CA TYR A 378 10.31 35.04 5.64
C TYR A 378 9.48 36.21 5.13
N LEU A 379 8.67 36.79 6.00
CA LEU A 379 7.88 37.98 5.68
C LEU A 379 7.58 38.81 6.91
N THR A 380 7.30 40.09 6.69
CA THR A 380 6.72 40.98 7.69
C THR A 380 5.23 41.23 7.43
N PHE A 381 4.42 41.18 8.48
CA PHE A 381 2.98 41.43 8.45
C PHE A 381 2.57 42.29 9.65
N ASP A 382 1.34 42.82 9.63
CA ASP A 382 0.78 43.63 10.72
C ASP A 382 1.71 44.73 11.27
N LYS A 383 2.48 45.35 10.36
CA LYS A 383 3.49 46.40 10.57
C LYS A 383 4.82 45.92 11.18
N ASP A 384 4.80 45.14 12.25
CA ASP A 384 5.99 44.79 13.04
C ASP A 384 6.13 43.29 13.33
N GLN A 385 5.21 42.45 12.84
CA GLN A 385 5.30 41.02 13.01
C GLN A 385 6.18 40.44 11.91
N TRP A 386 7.08 39.52 12.26
CA TRP A 386 7.99 38.84 11.34
C TRP A 386 7.87 37.34 11.54
N ILE A 387 7.93 36.57 10.46
CA ILE A 387 7.90 35.11 10.53
C ILE A 387 8.90 34.52 9.55
N SER A 388 9.60 33.47 9.97
CA SER A 388 10.24 32.51 9.08
C SER A 388 9.46 31.20 9.05
N TYR A 389 9.27 30.65 7.87
CA TYR A 389 8.50 29.43 7.64
C TYR A 389 8.94 28.78 6.33
N ASP A 390 8.43 27.57 6.10
CA ASP A 390 8.63 26.86 4.85
C ASP A 390 7.37 26.77 4.00
N ASP A 391 7.56 26.71 2.68
CA ASP A 391 6.51 26.44 1.72
C ASP A 391 6.98 25.43 0.67
N LYS A 392 6.17 25.22 -0.37
CA LYS A 392 6.50 24.28 -1.45
C LYS A 392 7.88 24.51 -2.07
N GLU A 393 8.35 25.76 -2.19
CA GLU A 393 9.63 26.09 -2.81
C GLU A 393 10.81 25.71 -1.90
N THR A 394 10.72 26.04 -0.62
CA THR A 394 11.79 25.77 0.35
C THR A 394 11.86 24.29 0.74
N PHE A 395 10.70 23.64 0.89
CA PHE A 395 10.63 22.20 1.10
C PHE A 395 11.25 21.41 -0.05
N ALA A 396 11.02 21.82 -1.30
CA ALA A 396 11.64 21.21 -2.47
C ALA A 396 13.18 21.33 -2.42
N ALA A 397 13.71 22.52 -2.11
CA ALA A 397 15.15 22.73 -2.01
C ALA A 397 15.81 21.85 -0.92
N LYS A 398 15.16 21.73 0.24
CA LYS A 398 15.61 20.86 1.34
C LYS A 398 15.56 19.38 0.98
N MET A 399 14.48 18.96 0.32
CA MET A 399 14.33 17.59 -0.18
C MET A 399 15.37 17.24 -1.25
N ASP A 400 15.67 18.17 -2.16
CA ASP A 400 16.72 17.97 -3.17
C ASP A 400 18.09 17.79 -2.53
N TRP A 401 18.40 18.56 -1.49
CA TRP A 401 19.60 18.35 -0.69
C TRP A 401 19.59 16.98 0.03
N ALA A 402 18.48 16.60 0.69
CA ALA A 402 18.35 15.33 1.39
C ALA A 402 18.58 14.12 0.46
N LYS A 403 17.99 14.16 -0.75
CA LYS A 403 18.18 13.15 -1.79
C LYS A 403 19.61 13.11 -2.31
N LYS A 404 20.24 14.27 -2.50
CA LYS A 404 21.64 14.38 -2.95
C LYS A 404 22.60 13.75 -1.95
N VAL A 405 22.33 13.90 -0.65
CA VAL A 405 23.14 13.35 0.44
C VAL A 405 22.84 11.86 0.68
N GLY A 406 21.61 11.41 0.40
CA GLY A 406 21.21 10.01 0.51
C GLY A 406 20.45 9.69 1.81
N PHE A 407 19.65 10.62 2.32
CA PHE A 407 18.73 10.36 3.43
C PHE A 407 17.74 9.25 3.07
N SER A 408 17.43 8.38 4.04
CA SER A 408 16.49 7.26 3.85
C SER A 408 15.03 7.67 4.01
N GLY A 409 14.76 8.89 4.47
CA GLY A 409 13.40 9.37 4.67
C GLY A 409 13.31 10.85 5.00
N SER A 410 12.08 11.29 5.19
CA SER A 410 11.71 12.58 5.74
C SER A 410 10.60 12.42 6.76
N LEU A 411 10.62 13.23 7.80
CA LEU A 411 9.53 13.37 8.75
C LEU A 411 8.87 14.75 8.66
N ILE A 412 7.59 14.81 9.00
CA ILE A 412 6.76 16.02 8.97
C ILE A 412 6.25 16.28 10.38
N TRP A 413 6.65 17.42 10.95
CA TRP A 413 6.15 17.94 12.23
C TRP A 413 5.30 19.20 11.99
N ALA A 414 3.96 19.14 12.01
CA ALA A 414 3.13 17.95 12.05
C ALA A 414 2.13 17.95 10.89
N SER A 415 1.65 16.75 10.53
CA SER A 415 0.86 16.50 9.32
C SER A 415 -0.50 17.19 9.33
N ASP A 416 -1.04 17.42 10.52
CA ASP A 416 -2.30 18.11 10.79
C ASP A 416 -2.19 19.65 10.80
N LEU A 417 -0.98 20.21 10.67
CA LEU A 417 -0.74 21.66 10.58
C LEU A 417 -0.75 22.21 9.14
N GLY A 418 -0.94 21.34 8.15
CA GLY A 418 -1.22 21.72 6.76
C GLY A 418 -2.73 21.78 6.46
N LYS A 419 -3.12 22.37 5.33
CA LYS A 419 -4.50 22.23 4.82
C LYS A 419 -4.69 20.85 4.17
N THR A 420 -5.92 20.33 4.17
CA THR A 420 -6.36 19.01 3.64
C THR A 420 -5.96 18.68 2.19
N LYS A 421 -5.30 19.59 1.48
CA LYS A 421 -4.78 19.42 0.11
C LYS A 421 -3.42 20.09 -0.12
N MET A 422 -2.49 19.97 0.83
CA MET A 422 -1.10 20.28 0.48
C MET A 422 -0.47 19.09 -0.24
N PRO A 423 0.24 19.33 -1.36
CA PRO A 423 1.01 18.30 -2.01
C PRO A 423 2.14 17.95 -1.06
N VAL A 424 1.97 16.91 -0.26
CA VAL A 424 3.08 16.30 0.48
C VAL A 424 4.18 16.04 -0.52
N ILE A 425 5.34 16.65 -0.27
CA ILE A 425 6.52 16.66 -1.12
C ILE A 425 7.24 15.31 -0.94
N ILE A 426 6.53 14.23 -1.22
CA ILE A 426 7.05 13.16 -2.04
C ILE A 426 5.97 12.90 -3.06
N ASN A 427 6.27 13.29 -4.28
CA ASN A 427 5.46 12.94 -5.41
C ASN A 427 5.61 11.43 -5.65
N LYS A 428 5.04 10.57 -4.80
CA LYS A 428 4.88 9.15 -5.13
C LYS A 428 4.07 8.98 -6.42
N ARG A 429 3.29 10.01 -6.81
CA ARG A 429 2.69 10.10 -8.13
C ARG A 429 3.54 10.83 -9.18
N ALA A 430 4.15 12.00 -8.97
CA ALA A 430 4.93 12.64 -10.07
C ALA A 430 6.42 12.30 -10.16
N THR A 431 7.04 11.64 -9.19
CA THR A 431 8.35 11.00 -9.41
C THR A 431 8.16 9.62 -10.03
N ALA A 432 7.05 8.92 -9.78
CA ALA A 432 6.66 7.76 -10.56
C ALA A 432 6.26 8.18 -11.99
N VAL A 433 5.45 9.23 -12.16
CA VAL A 433 4.98 9.67 -13.48
C VAL A 433 6.05 10.44 -14.27
N ALA A 434 6.89 11.29 -13.67
CA ALA A 434 8.02 11.90 -14.40
C ALA A 434 9.14 10.89 -14.66
N ALA A 435 9.38 9.92 -13.77
CA ALA A 435 10.28 8.80 -14.07
C ALA A 435 9.69 7.84 -15.11
N GLU A 436 8.37 7.65 -15.16
CA GLU A 436 7.68 6.88 -16.21
C GLU A 436 7.71 7.63 -17.53
N VAL A 437 7.45 8.95 -17.56
CA VAL A 437 7.45 9.74 -18.79
C VAL A 437 8.87 9.95 -19.33
N ALA A 438 9.88 10.20 -18.48
CA ALA A 438 11.28 10.21 -18.90
C ALA A 438 11.80 8.81 -19.27
N ALA A 439 11.30 7.75 -18.63
CA ALA A 439 11.56 6.38 -19.08
C ALA A 439 10.86 6.06 -20.41
N THR A 440 9.84 6.83 -20.85
CA THR A 440 9.01 6.50 -22.01
C THR A 440 9.78 6.59 -23.36
N PHE A 441 10.95 7.24 -23.39
CA PHE A 441 11.64 7.54 -24.65
C PHE A 441 13.18 7.42 -24.55
N GLY A 442 13.67 6.34 -23.93
CA GLY A 442 15.07 5.91 -24.11
C GLY A 442 16.12 6.47 -23.15
N ASP A 443 15.81 7.54 -22.40
CA ASP A 443 16.79 8.29 -21.57
C ASP A 443 17.41 7.46 -20.42
N LYS A 444 16.64 6.53 -19.87
CA LYS A 444 17.10 5.60 -18.82
C LYS A 444 17.59 4.27 -19.37
N CYS A 445 17.58 4.08 -20.68
CA CYS A 445 18.09 2.86 -21.27
C CYS A 445 19.62 2.89 -21.31
N TYR A 446 20.26 1.80 -20.92
CA TYR A 446 21.71 1.69 -20.93
C TYR A 446 22.18 0.56 -21.83
N TYR A 447 23.45 0.67 -22.24
CA TYR A 447 24.14 -0.27 -23.11
C TYR A 447 25.35 -0.83 -22.37
N GLU A 448 25.40 -2.14 -22.21
CA GLU A 448 26.45 -2.81 -21.43
C GLU A 448 27.45 -3.52 -22.35
N GLU A 449 28.69 -3.04 -22.38
CA GLU A 449 29.77 -3.59 -23.18
C GLU A 449 30.49 -4.73 -22.44
N ASN A 450 30.72 -5.87 -23.12
CA ASN A 450 31.47 -7.02 -22.59
C ASN A 450 30.89 -7.59 -21.27
N SER A 451 29.57 -7.60 -21.12
CA SER A 451 28.93 -8.15 -19.94
C SER A 451 29.14 -9.67 -19.88
N ASN A 452 29.91 -10.16 -18.90
CA ASN A 452 29.95 -11.59 -18.54
C ASN A 452 28.60 -12.06 -17.92
N THR A 453 27.67 -11.11 -17.71
CA THR A 453 26.32 -11.28 -17.20
C THR A 453 25.32 -11.33 -18.36
N GLN A 454 24.38 -12.29 -18.33
CA GLN A 454 23.35 -12.47 -19.36
C GLN A 454 22.03 -11.72 -19.06
N MET A 455 22.03 -10.77 -18.13
CA MET A 455 20.81 -10.16 -17.57
C MET A 455 20.99 -8.66 -17.38
N CYS A 456 19.92 -7.88 -17.53
CA CYS A 456 19.88 -6.48 -17.10
C CYS A 456 19.78 -6.39 -15.56
N GLU A 457 20.07 -5.22 -15.02
CA GLU A 457 19.82 -4.88 -13.62
C GLU A 457 18.34 -5.06 -13.23
N THR A 458 18.09 -5.31 -11.95
CA THR A 458 16.74 -5.49 -11.41
C THR A 458 15.87 -4.27 -11.71
N GLY A 459 14.72 -4.50 -12.33
CA GLY A 459 13.81 -3.42 -12.78
C GLY A 459 13.92 -3.06 -14.27
N TYR A 460 14.91 -3.61 -14.98
CA TYR A 460 15.13 -3.42 -16.41
C TYR A 460 14.82 -4.70 -17.20
N ILE A 461 14.55 -4.55 -18.49
CA ILE A 461 14.34 -5.62 -19.47
C ILE A 461 15.29 -5.45 -20.64
N ILE A 462 15.71 -6.59 -21.22
CA ILE A 462 16.55 -6.60 -22.41
C ILE A 462 15.67 -6.23 -23.59
N MET A 463 15.96 -5.09 -24.21
CA MET A 463 15.28 -4.63 -25.42
C MET A 463 15.94 -5.20 -26.67
N GLY A 464 17.26 -5.36 -26.65
CA GLY A 464 18.03 -5.88 -27.78
C GLY A 464 19.48 -6.16 -27.43
N ARG A 465 20.23 -6.61 -28.45
CA ARG A 465 21.65 -6.92 -28.41
C ARG A 465 22.35 -6.41 -29.67
N ASP A 466 23.60 -5.98 -29.51
CA ASP A 466 24.53 -5.65 -30.61
C ASP A 466 25.58 -6.75 -30.79
N ASN A 467 25.75 -7.24 -32.01
CA ASN A 467 26.64 -8.36 -32.38
C ASN A 467 28.11 -7.91 -32.57
N GLN A 468 28.62 -7.10 -31.64
CA GLN A 468 29.97 -6.55 -31.56
C GLN A 468 31.03 -7.28 -32.43
N GLY A 469 31.38 -6.70 -33.59
CA GLY A 469 32.50 -7.20 -34.41
C GLY A 469 32.22 -8.43 -35.28
N GLY A 470 31.00 -8.97 -35.27
CA GLY A 470 30.62 -10.16 -36.05
C GLY A 470 31.09 -11.48 -35.43
N HIS A 471 31.46 -11.46 -34.15
CA HIS A 471 31.98 -12.64 -33.45
C HIS A 471 30.88 -13.59 -32.94
N CYS A 472 29.62 -13.15 -32.88
CA CYS A 472 28.52 -14.03 -32.51
C CYS A 472 28.04 -14.83 -33.72
N ARG A 473 28.03 -16.16 -33.56
CA ARG A 473 27.47 -17.08 -34.55
C ARG A 473 25.95 -16.99 -34.50
N GLU A 474 25.30 -17.21 -35.64
CA GLU A 474 23.84 -17.08 -35.82
C GLU A 474 23.00 -17.97 -34.88
N LYS A 475 23.63 -18.99 -34.27
CA LYS A 475 22.99 -19.94 -33.33
C LYS A 475 23.07 -19.47 -31.86
N ASP A 476 23.93 -18.50 -31.55
CA ASP A 476 24.22 -18.06 -30.19
C ASP A 476 23.36 -16.83 -29.84
N LYS A 477 22.08 -17.06 -29.55
CA LYS A 477 21.08 -16.02 -29.23
C LYS A 477 21.41 -15.16 -27.99
N LEU A 478 22.43 -15.55 -27.23
CA LEU A 478 22.88 -14.89 -25.99
C LEU A 478 24.20 -14.14 -26.16
N CYS A 479 24.75 -14.07 -27.38
CA CYS A 479 26.00 -13.39 -27.67
C CYS A 479 25.75 -11.93 -28.11
N GLY A 480 26.62 -11.02 -27.69
CA GLY A 480 26.56 -9.59 -28.00
C GLY A 480 26.17 -8.70 -26.81
N ASN A 481 26.51 -7.43 -26.89
CA ASN A 481 26.29 -6.42 -25.85
C ASN A 481 24.79 -6.15 -25.66
N ILE A 482 24.32 -6.06 -24.41
CA ILE A 482 22.88 -5.90 -24.10
C ILE A 482 22.47 -4.43 -24.11
N ILE A 483 21.27 -4.19 -24.63
CA ILE A 483 20.55 -2.92 -24.56
C ILE A 483 19.40 -3.11 -23.58
N CYS A 484 19.46 -2.42 -22.44
CA CYS A 484 18.53 -2.57 -21.32
C CYS A 484 17.70 -1.31 -21.16
N CYS A 485 16.39 -1.45 -20.94
CA CYS A 485 15.49 -0.34 -20.61
C CYS A 485 14.63 -0.66 -19.38
N PRO A 486 14.17 0.35 -18.62
CA PRO A 486 13.25 0.11 -17.50
C PRO A 486 11.99 -0.63 -17.96
N LYS A 487 11.41 -1.50 -17.12
CA LYS A 487 10.13 -2.18 -17.44
C LYS A 487 8.97 -1.21 -17.72
N SER A 488 9.04 0.00 -17.19
CA SER A 488 8.04 1.06 -17.34
C SER A 488 8.30 1.97 -18.54
N SER A 489 9.22 1.62 -19.45
CA SER A 489 9.66 2.51 -20.52
C SER A 489 8.66 2.72 -21.66
N GLY A 490 7.50 2.05 -21.69
CA GLY A 490 6.50 2.22 -22.77
C GLY A 490 7.07 2.10 -24.20
N LEU A 491 8.19 1.37 -24.34
CA LEU A 491 8.89 1.13 -25.59
C LEU A 491 8.70 -0.34 -25.94
N GLY A 492 8.24 -0.59 -27.16
CA GLY A 492 7.95 -1.93 -27.67
C GLY A 492 8.42 -2.11 -29.10
N ASP A 493 8.29 -3.33 -29.64
CA ASP A 493 8.55 -3.66 -31.05
C ASP A 493 9.90 -3.15 -31.58
N CYS A 494 10.97 -3.31 -30.81
CA CYS A 494 12.29 -2.84 -31.23
C CYS A 494 12.85 -3.63 -32.41
N THR A 495 13.61 -2.97 -33.29
CA THR A 495 14.34 -3.64 -34.39
C THR A 495 15.54 -2.82 -34.84
N TRP A 496 16.56 -3.50 -35.35
CA TRP A 496 17.69 -2.84 -36.01
C TRP A 496 17.29 -2.41 -37.43
N ARG A 497 17.33 -1.10 -37.69
CA ARG A 497 17.08 -0.47 -39.00
C ARG A 497 18.39 -0.23 -39.75
N GLY A 498 18.37 -0.40 -41.06
CA GLY A 498 19.49 -0.14 -41.96
C GLY A 498 20.15 -1.42 -42.50
N SER A 499 20.54 -1.42 -43.78
CA SER A 499 21.01 -2.61 -44.49
C SER A 499 22.16 -2.34 -45.45
N GLY A 500 22.88 -3.39 -45.83
CA GLY A 500 23.90 -3.36 -46.89
C GLY A 500 25.30 -2.94 -46.41
N GLY A 501 26.19 -2.64 -47.36
CA GLY A 501 27.54 -2.14 -47.07
C GLY A 501 27.59 -0.63 -46.83
N ASP A 502 26.64 0.15 -47.34
CA ASP A 502 26.49 1.58 -47.08
C ASP A 502 25.14 1.81 -46.37
N CYS A 503 25.16 1.62 -45.04
CA CYS A 503 23.97 1.56 -44.20
C CYS A 503 23.37 2.94 -43.96
N ASN A 504 22.04 2.98 -43.94
CA ASN A 504 21.27 4.11 -43.45
C ASN A 504 20.23 3.63 -42.44
N GLY A 505 20.61 3.51 -41.18
CA GLY A 505 19.68 3.20 -40.10
C GLY A 505 18.83 4.43 -39.80
N GLN A 506 17.55 4.39 -40.18
CA GLN A 506 16.56 5.43 -39.91
C GLN A 506 15.38 4.83 -39.15
N CYS A 507 15.03 5.44 -38.02
CA CYS A 507 13.82 5.07 -37.29
C CYS A 507 12.59 5.61 -38.03
N HIS A 508 11.48 4.87 -37.96
CA HIS A 508 10.23 5.28 -38.57
C HIS A 508 9.50 6.31 -37.71
N GLU A 509 8.44 6.89 -38.27
CA GLU A 509 7.57 7.78 -37.52
C GLU A 509 7.00 7.08 -36.27
N GLY A 510 7.09 7.74 -35.12
CA GLY A 510 6.70 7.19 -33.82
C GLY A 510 7.73 6.29 -33.13
N GLU A 511 8.92 6.14 -33.71
CA GLU A 511 10.02 5.36 -33.12
C GLU A 511 11.09 6.24 -32.46
N VAL A 512 11.74 5.69 -31.42
CA VAL A 512 12.88 6.26 -30.71
C VAL A 512 14.13 5.44 -31.01
N LYS A 513 15.26 6.11 -31.32
CA LYS A 513 16.56 5.43 -31.48
C LYS A 513 17.20 5.21 -30.12
N LEU A 514 17.47 3.97 -29.75
CA LEU A 514 18.19 3.65 -28.51
C LEU A 514 19.70 3.48 -28.70
N GLN A 515 20.15 2.97 -29.86
CA GLN A 515 21.55 2.70 -30.12
C GLN A 515 21.87 2.68 -31.62
N ASP A 516 23.13 2.90 -31.98
CA ASP A 516 23.63 2.67 -33.35
C ASP A 516 24.80 1.69 -33.38
N SER A 517 24.93 0.94 -34.49
CA SER A 517 25.96 -0.09 -34.67
C SER A 517 26.28 -0.32 -36.14
N SER A 518 27.55 -0.59 -36.45
CA SER A 518 27.96 -1.01 -37.81
C SER A 518 27.63 -2.48 -38.10
N TRP A 519 27.28 -3.28 -37.09
CA TRP A 519 26.94 -4.70 -37.23
C TRP A 519 25.46 -4.96 -37.05
N GLY A 520 24.81 -4.28 -36.11
CA GLY A 520 23.45 -4.59 -35.67
C GLY A 520 23.40 -5.88 -34.84
N GLY A 521 22.20 -6.39 -34.56
CA GLY A 521 22.06 -7.61 -33.77
C GLY A 521 20.62 -8.07 -33.61
N TRP A 522 20.20 -8.36 -32.38
CA TRP A 522 18.86 -8.85 -32.06
C TRP A 522 18.04 -7.80 -31.29
N PRO A 523 16.70 -7.77 -31.34
CA PRO A 523 15.83 -8.40 -32.33
C PRO A 523 16.24 -8.00 -33.74
N GLY A 524 16.23 -8.98 -34.65
CA GLY A 524 16.94 -8.98 -35.94
C GLY A 524 16.76 -7.73 -36.80
N GLU A 525 17.61 -7.61 -37.81
CA GLU A 525 17.60 -6.46 -38.71
C GLU A 525 16.41 -6.47 -39.68
N SER A 526 15.81 -5.30 -39.89
CA SER A 526 14.71 -5.12 -40.83
C SER A 526 15.12 -5.40 -42.28
N SER A 527 16.42 -5.31 -42.59
CA SER A 527 16.97 -5.62 -43.90
C SER A 527 18.47 -5.95 -43.81
N GLY A 528 18.89 -7.12 -44.32
CA GLY A 528 20.28 -7.47 -44.68
C GLY A 528 21.39 -7.43 -43.61
N LYS A 529 21.83 -8.63 -43.15
CA LYS A 529 22.82 -8.87 -42.07
C LYS A 529 24.30 -8.49 -42.32
N LYS A 530 24.61 -7.71 -43.35
CA LYS A 530 26.01 -7.36 -43.68
C LYS A 530 26.51 -6.21 -42.78
N ARG A 531 27.81 -6.20 -42.47
CA ARG A 531 28.46 -5.08 -41.78
C ARG A 531 28.43 -3.82 -42.65
N CYS A 532 28.13 -2.69 -42.04
CA CYS A 532 28.24 -1.37 -42.65
C CYS A 532 29.71 -0.99 -42.83
N SER A 533 30.11 -0.78 -44.10
CA SER A 533 31.39 -0.17 -44.48
C SER A 533 31.34 1.36 -44.48
N ARG A 534 30.14 1.94 -44.63
CA ARG A 534 29.82 3.37 -44.48
C ARG A 534 28.44 3.50 -43.84
N GLY A 535 28.25 4.50 -42.97
CA GLY A 535 27.02 4.68 -42.17
C GLY A 535 26.82 3.64 -41.06
N ASN A 536 25.72 3.75 -40.30
CA ASN A 536 25.39 2.87 -39.18
C ASN A 536 23.96 2.32 -39.29
N LYS A 537 23.70 1.19 -38.64
CA LYS A 537 22.35 0.71 -38.33
C LYS A 537 21.87 1.38 -37.06
N ALA A 538 20.56 1.56 -36.92
CA ALA A 538 19.93 2.21 -35.78
C ALA A 538 18.96 1.24 -35.11
N PHE A 539 19.11 1.02 -33.81
CA PHE A 539 18.18 0.24 -33.01
C PHE A 539 17.01 1.13 -32.59
N CYS A 540 15.85 0.88 -33.20
CA CYS A 540 14.67 1.74 -33.09
C CYS A 540 13.54 0.97 -32.41
N CYS A 541 12.87 1.60 -31.45
CA CYS A 541 11.73 1.04 -30.71
C CYS A 541 10.51 1.94 -30.89
N LYS A 542 9.32 1.34 -31.04
CA LYS A 542 8.07 2.10 -31.08
C LYS A 542 7.76 2.66 -29.71
N ALA A 543 7.27 3.90 -29.68
CA ALA A 543 6.74 4.50 -28.47
C ALA A 543 5.23 4.28 -28.37
N ASP A 544 4.78 3.60 -27.31
CA ASP A 544 3.38 3.19 -27.11
C ASP A 544 2.41 4.38 -26.91
N LYS A 545 2.93 5.60 -26.78
CA LYS A 545 2.15 6.84 -26.55
C LYS A 545 2.26 7.86 -27.70
N TYR A 546 2.72 7.45 -28.88
CA TYR A 546 2.93 8.37 -30.01
C TYR A 546 1.66 9.10 -30.46
N ASP A 547 0.53 8.41 -30.60
CA ASP A 547 -0.73 9.01 -31.07
C ASP A 547 -1.21 10.16 -30.17
N LYS A 548 -0.89 10.10 -28.87
CA LYS A 548 -1.21 11.14 -27.89
C LYS A 548 -0.30 12.37 -28.01
N LEU A 549 0.92 12.22 -28.52
CA LEU A 549 1.83 13.34 -28.78
C LEU A 549 1.43 14.14 -30.02
N THR A 550 0.59 13.56 -30.88
CA THR A 550 0.06 14.21 -32.08
C THR A 550 -1.37 14.75 -31.91
N ASP A 551 -2.02 14.49 -30.76
CA ASP A 551 -3.40 14.90 -30.53
C ASP A 551 -3.55 16.43 -30.43
N GLY A 552 -4.60 16.97 -31.05
CA GLY A 552 -4.81 18.42 -31.15
C GLY A 552 -3.78 19.16 -32.01
N CYS A 553 -2.91 18.44 -32.72
CA CYS A 553 -1.85 18.99 -33.56
C CYS A 553 -1.97 18.51 -35.00
N SER A 554 -1.74 19.39 -35.98
CA SER A 554 -1.81 19.03 -37.40
C SER A 554 -0.90 19.87 -38.28
N TRP A 555 -0.54 19.32 -39.45
CA TRP A 555 0.15 20.08 -40.48
C TRP A 555 -0.84 20.95 -41.24
N THR A 556 -0.51 22.21 -41.45
CA THR A 556 -1.30 23.10 -42.30
C THR A 556 -1.27 22.63 -43.75
N THR A 557 -2.34 22.93 -44.49
CA THR A 557 -2.31 22.87 -45.95
C THR A 557 -1.26 23.82 -46.55
N PHE A 558 -0.96 23.64 -47.83
CA PHE A 558 0.11 24.36 -48.54
C PHE A 558 0.09 25.88 -48.30
N ASN A 559 1.21 26.41 -47.79
CA ASN A 559 1.39 27.83 -47.43
C ASN A 559 0.40 28.37 -46.36
N GLY A 560 -0.25 27.47 -45.61
CA GLY A 560 -1.18 27.79 -44.53
C GLY A 560 -0.49 28.44 -43.33
N ARG A 561 -1.29 29.10 -42.49
CA ARG A 561 -0.89 29.64 -41.18
C ARG A 561 -1.62 28.86 -40.09
N CYS A 562 -0.99 28.71 -38.92
CA CYS A 562 -1.71 28.22 -37.75
C CYS A 562 -2.88 29.16 -37.46
N LYS A 563 -4.00 28.60 -36.98
CA LYS A 563 -5.15 29.41 -36.55
C LYS A 563 -4.79 30.26 -35.34
N SER A 564 -5.65 31.22 -34.99
CA SER A 564 -5.42 32.15 -33.87
C SER A 564 -5.35 31.45 -32.50
N ASP A 565 -5.98 30.29 -32.38
CA ASP A 565 -5.98 29.41 -31.21
C ASP A 565 -4.90 28.32 -31.28
N GLU A 566 -4.05 28.32 -32.31
CA GLU A 566 -3.01 27.31 -32.53
C GLU A 566 -1.61 27.92 -32.49
N THR A 567 -0.68 27.21 -31.84
CA THR A 567 0.74 27.58 -31.76
C THR A 567 1.57 26.76 -32.75
N LYS A 568 2.46 27.43 -33.48
CA LYS A 568 3.40 26.78 -34.41
C LYS A 568 4.51 26.06 -33.65
N VAL A 569 4.57 24.74 -33.77
CA VAL A 569 5.62 23.90 -33.19
C VAL A 569 6.82 23.77 -34.13
N THR A 570 6.59 23.45 -35.41
CA THR A 570 7.68 23.29 -36.39
C THR A 570 7.23 23.59 -37.83
N TYR A 571 8.12 23.40 -38.80
CA TYR A 571 7.95 23.74 -40.20
C TYR A 571 8.70 22.78 -41.12
N GLN A 572 8.16 22.50 -42.31
CA GLN A 572 8.82 21.74 -43.38
C GLN A 572 8.67 22.42 -44.74
N PHE A 573 9.71 22.36 -45.58
CA PHE A 573 9.70 22.80 -46.97
C PHE A 573 9.12 21.73 -47.90
N ASP A 574 8.33 22.16 -48.88
CA ASP A 574 7.77 21.29 -49.93
C ASP A 574 8.75 21.13 -51.11
N GLU A 575 8.66 19.98 -51.78
CA GLU A 575 9.46 19.60 -52.94
C GLU A 575 9.14 20.43 -54.20
N ARG A 576 7.91 20.95 -54.35
CA ARG A 576 7.42 21.51 -55.62
C ARG A 576 7.79 22.98 -55.87
N ASP A 577 7.60 23.89 -54.90
CA ASP A 577 7.62 25.35 -55.21
C ASP A 577 8.37 26.25 -54.20
N GLY A 578 9.18 25.68 -53.29
CA GLY A 578 9.98 26.46 -52.33
C GLY A 578 9.18 27.15 -51.20
N LYS A 579 7.90 26.80 -51.05
CA LYS A 579 7.03 27.15 -49.92
C LYS A 579 6.86 25.92 -49.03
N GLY A 580 6.28 26.08 -47.84
CA GLY A 580 6.22 24.97 -46.89
C GLY A 580 5.08 25.01 -45.90
N GLU A 581 4.94 23.93 -45.17
CA GLU A 581 3.85 23.60 -44.25
C GLU A 581 4.30 23.79 -42.80
N LYS A 582 3.37 24.20 -41.94
CA LYS A 582 3.62 24.41 -40.50
C LYS A 582 2.94 23.31 -39.70
N TYR A 583 3.59 22.82 -38.65
CA TYR A 583 2.95 21.95 -37.67
C TYR A 583 2.40 22.82 -36.53
N CYS A 584 1.09 22.77 -36.33
CA CYS A 584 0.36 23.65 -35.44
C CYS A 584 -0.40 22.81 -34.40
N CYS A 585 -0.28 23.18 -33.13
CA CYS A 585 -0.98 22.54 -32.01
C CYS A 585 -1.95 23.53 -31.39
N LYS A 586 -3.10 23.08 -30.90
CA LYS A 586 -4.00 23.95 -30.12
C LYS A 586 -3.29 24.51 -28.88
N SER A 587 -3.61 25.75 -28.53
CA SER A 587 -2.97 26.50 -27.44
C SER A 587 -3.73 26.43 -26.12
N ASP A 588 -4.86 25.73 -26.10
CA ASP A 588 -5.72 25.51 -24.94
C ASP A 588 -5.22 24.39 -24.01
N LYS A 589 -4.31 23.55 -24.50
CA LYS A 589 -3.58 22.52 -23.74
C LYS A 589 -2.07 22.79 -23.78
N PRO A 590 -1.27 22.31 -22.79
CA PRO A 590 0.18 22.34 -22.91
C PRO A 590 0.62 21.60 -24.18
N ILE A 591 1.52 22.19 -24.96
CA ILE A 591 1.96 21.62 -26.24
C ILE A 591 2.70 20.29 -25.96
N PRO A 592 2.32 19.17 -26.59
CA PRO A 592 2.81 17.83 -26.23
C PRO A 592 4.26 17.55 -26.63
N VAL A 593 4.85 18.37 -27.49
CA VAL A 593 6.24 18.24 -27.95
C VAL A 593 6.95 19.59 -28.01
N SER A 594 8.26 19.58 -27.80
CA SER A 594 9.14 20.76 -27.80
C SER A 594 10.44 20.47 -28.54
N ASN A 595 11.25 21.51 -28.80
CA ASN A 595 12.58 21.41 -29.42
C ASN A 595 12.64 20.64 -30.76
N CYS A 596 11.54 20.67 -31.52
CA CYS A 596 11.43 19.98 -32.80
C CYS A 596 12.42 20.52 -33.85
N HIS A 597 13.31 19.66 -34.36
CA HIS A 597 14.33 20.02 -35.34
C HIS A 597 14.58 18.92 -36.38
N TRP A 598 15.09 19.29 -37.55
CA TRP A 598 15.38 18.35 -38.64
C TRP A 598 16.84 17.85 -38.60
N VAL A 599 17.02 16.53 -38.64
CA VAL A 599 18.32 15.85 -38.66
C VAL A 599 18.57 15.20 -40.03
N GLY A 600 19.72 15.48 -40.61
CA GLY A 600 20.15 14.98 -41.92
C GLY A 600 20.85 16.06 -42.75
N LYS A 601 22.14 15.87 -43.03
CA LYS A 601 22.97 16.79 -43.84
C LYS A 601 23.59 16.04 -45.04
N GLY A 602 23.85 16.75 -46.14
CA GLY A 602 24.50 16.18 -47.32
C GLY A 602 23.67 15.07 -47.96
N ASP A 603 24.24 13.87 -48.06
CA ASP A 603 23.53 12.67 -48.54
C ASP A 603 22.58 12.05 -47.49
N CYS A 604 22.53 12.58 -46.27
CA CYS A 604 21.70 12.09 -45.17
C CYS A 604 22.03 10.68 -44.70
N ALA A 605 23.32 10.29 -44.72
CA ALA A 605 23.80 9.05 -44.10
C ALA A 605 23.61 9.00 -42.58
N GLN A 606 23.44 10.15 -41.92
CA GLN A 606 23.18 10.29 -40.49
C GLN A 606 21.93 11.14 -40.28
N ASN A 607 20.79 10.48 -40.18
CA ASN A 607 19.47 11.09 -40.18
C ASN A 607 18.60 10.58 -39.02
N THR A 608 19.19 10.23 -37.87
CA THR A 608 18.45 9.73 -36.71
C THR A 608 18.47 10.69 -35.53
N CYS A 609 17.36 10.72 -34.80
CA CYS A 609 17.17 11.55 -33.62
C CYS A 609 18.10 11.18 -32.46
N ALA A 610 18.22 12.07 -31.48
CA ALA A 610 18.90 11.75 -30.23
C ALA A 610 18.14 10.65 -29.46
N LYS A 611 18.81 10.05 -28.47
CA LYS A 611 18.23 8.94 -27.69
C LYS A 611 16.98 9.35 -26.89
N THR A 612 16.82 10.63 -26.63
CA THR A 612 15.73 11.24 -25.85
C THR A 612 14.64 11.87 -26.74
N GLU A 613 14.69 11.64 -28.05
CA GLU A 613 13.83 12.29 -29.02
C GLU A 613 13.06 11.27 -29.84
N ILE A 614 11.81 11.60 -30.14
CA ILE A 614 10.97 10.80 -31.01
C ILE A 614 11.14 11.24 -32.47
N ASN A 615 11.22 10.26 -33.36
CA ASN A 615 11.19 10.52 -34.80
C ASN A 615 9.75 10.77 -35.22
N PHE A 616 9.41 12.05 -35.42
CA PHE A 616 8.05 12.53 -35.63
C PHE A 616 7.61 12.52 -37.09
N LYS A 617 8.57 12.62 -38.02
CA LYS A 617 8.31 12.58 -39.47
C LYS A 617 9.60 12.40 -40.23
N THR A 618 9.51 11.96 -41.49
CA THR A 618 10.63 11.99 -42.43
C THR A 618 10.31 12.84 -43.67
N SER A 619 11.29 13.57 -44.19
CA SER A 619 11.14 14.44 -45.37
C SER A 619 12.43 14.51 -46.18
N SER A 620 12.35 14.60 -47.50
CA SER A 620 13.51 14.73 -48.38
C SER A 620 14.29 16.03 -48.16
N ARG A 621 13.60 17.11 -47.79
CA ARG A 621 14.16 18.46 -47.59
C ARG A 621 14.09 18.95 -46.15
N GLY A 622 13.07 18.51 -45.39
CA GLY A 622 12.88 18.90 -43.99
C GLY A 622 12.72 20.41 -43.82
N GLY A 623 13.51 21.01 -42.93
CA GLY A 623 13.40 22.43 -42.56
C GLY A 623 14.18 23.42 -43.43
N ASN A 624 14.78 23.01 -44.56
CA ASN A 624 15.50 23.90 -45.48
C ASN A 624 15.40 23.43 -46.95
N PHE A 625 16.08 24.13 -47.88
CA PHE A 625 16.07 23.78 -49.33
C PHE A 625 16.97 22.59 -49.70
N ASP A 626 17.85 22.14 -48.80
CA ASP A 626 18.82 21.09 -49.11
C ASP A 626 18.13 19.72 -49.12
N SER A 627 18.17 19.00 -50.24
CA SER A 627 17.61 17.65 -50.35
C SER A 627 18.63 16.56 -50.04
N CYS A 628 18.17 15.48 -49.40
CA CYS A 628 18.92 14.24 -49.30
C CYS A 628 19.04 13.53 -50.66
N ASN A 629 20.11 12.78 -50.86
CA ASN A 629 20.35 11.98 -52.07
C ASN A 629 20.19 10.47 -51.79
N TRP A 630 20.08 9.67 -52.85
CA TRP A 630 20.06 8.20 -52.79
C TRP A 630 18.89 7.63 -51.96
N TRP A 631 17.70 8.21 -52.11
CA TRP A 631 16.45 7.78 -51.44
C TRP A 631 16.47 7.89 -49.91
N ARG A 632 17.45 8.59 -49.34
CA ARG A 632 17.51 8.88 -47.89
C ARG A 632 16.63 10.10 -47.58
N LEU A 633 16.11 10.16 -46.37
CA LEU A 633 15.24 11.25 -45.90
C LEU A 633 15.80 11.88 -44.62
N LYS A 634 15.55 13.15 -44.37
CA LYS A 634 15.77 13.78 -43.05
C LYS A 634 14.71 13.32 -42.07
N SER A 635 15.04 13.35 -40.79
CA SER A 635 14.14 13.03 -39.69
C SER A 635 13.80 14.26 -38.89
N LEU A 636 12.52 14.47 -38.59
CA LEU A 636 12.05 15.47 -37.64
C LEU A 636 12.09 14.88 -36.25
N CYS A 637 12.93 15.44 -35.39
CA CYS A 637 13.20 14.97 -34.05
C CYS A 637 12.64 15.95 -33.04
N CYS A 638 11.79 15.46 -32.14
CA CYS A 638 11.11 16.29 -31.14
C CYS A 638 11.33 15.71 -29.74
N THR A 639 11.42 16.59 -28.74
CA THR A 639 11.44 16.22 -27.32
C THR A 639 10.01 16.19 -26.78
N PRO A 640 9.53 15.05 -26.24
CA PRO A 640 8.19 14.97 -25.62
C PRO A 640 8.06 15.92 -24.41
N ASN A 641 6.90 16.55 -24.23
CA ASN A 641 6.57 17.38 -23.09
C ASN A 641 5.75 16.58 -22.06
N SER A 642 6.32 16.35 -20.88
CA SER A 642 5.68 15.55 -19.83
C SER A 642 4.43 16.19 -19.25
N ASP A 643 4.36 17.52 -19.21
CA ASP A 643 3.27 18.22 -18.53
C ASP A 643 1.95 18.14 -19.32
N ALA A 644 2.04 18.00 -20.64
CA ALA A 644 0.88 17.80 -21.54
C ALA A 644 0.25 16.41 -21.40
N LEU A 645 1.01 15.42 -20.93
CA LEU A 645 0.56 14.02 -20.81
C LEU A 645 -0.10 13.71 -19.46
N ILE A 646 -0.15 14.68 -18.54
CA ILE A 646 -0.61 14.52 -17.15
C ILE A 646 -2.11 14.90 -16.96
N ASP A 647 -2.70 15.68 -17.86
CA ASP A 647 -3.99 16.38 -17.62
C ASP A 647 -5.28 15.55 -17.90
N GLU A 648 -5.18 14.28 -18.31
CA GLU A 648 -6.36 13.49 -18.75
C GLU A 648 -6.71 12.26 -17.90
N TYR A 649 -6.24 12.15 -16.65
CA TYR A 649 -6.83 11.21 -15.69
C TYR A 649 -8.07 11.78 -14.99
N LYS A 650 -9.01 12.30 -15.79
CA LYS A 650 -10.42 12.40 -15.41
C LYS A 650 -11.18 11.37 -16.24
N CYS A 651 -11.54 10.26 -15.61
CA CYS A 651 -12.41 9.26 -16.21
C CYS A 651 -13.85 9.78 -16.20
N ASP A 652 -14.27 10.42 -17.27
CA ASP A 652 -15.69 10.60 -17.61
C ASP A 652 -15.90 9.91 -18.98
N ASP A 653 -16.17 8.61 -18.94
CA ASP A 653 -17.07 7.90 -19.86
C ASP A 653 -17.24 6.45 -19.38
N ASN A 654 -18.49 6.11 -19.07
CA ASN A 654 -18.97 4.85 -18.50
C ASN A 654 -19.16 3.79 -19.59
N PRO A 655 -18.35 2.72 -19.66
CA PRO A 655 -18.52 1.63 -20.63
C PRO A 655 -19.49 0.53 -20.15
N CYS A 656 -20.24 0.75 -19.05
CA CYS A 656 -21.08 -0.26 -18.41
C CYS A 656 -22.58 -0.06 -18.68
N ASP A 657 -22.95 0.82 -19.61
CA ASP A 657 -24.31 0.84 -20.13
C ASP A 657 -24.36 -0.09 -21.35
N GLU A 658 -24.76 -1.35 -21.14
CA GLU A 658 -25.72 -2.03 -22.00
C GLU A 658 -26.22 -3.34 -21.37
N GLU A 659 -27.56 -3.44 -21.35
CA GLU A 659 -28.36 -4.60 -20.97
C GLU A 659 -28.03 -5.80 -21.87
N GLY A 660 -27.59 -6.91 -21.26
CA GLY A 660 -27.22 -8.12 -22.01
C GLY A 660 -26.99 -9.33 -21.12
N PHE A 661 -27.81 -9.50 -20.08
CA PHE A 661 -27.95 -10.75 -19.34
C PHE A 661 -29.39 -11.22 -19.46
N CYS A 662 -29.70 -11.87 -20.58
CA CYS A 662 -30.74 -12.88 -20.79
C CYS A 662 -30.61 -13.37 -22.24
N GLU A 663 -30.87 -14.65 -22.48
CA GLU A 663 -30.86 -15.34 -23.79
C GLU A 663 -29.41 -15.63 -24.28
N ASP A 664 -28.85 -16.85 -24.23
CA ASP A 664 -29.40 -18.19 -24.40
C ASP A 664 -28.45 -19.24 -23.75
N ASP A 665 -29.00 -20.38 -23.35
CA ASP A 665 -28.39 -21.57 -22.70
C ASP A 665 -28.53 -21.70 -21.16
N LEU A 666 -29.23 -20.79 -20.49
CA LEU A 666 -29.84 -21.07 -19.19
C LEU A 666 -31.28 -21.53 -19.42
N GLY A 667 -31.48 -22.84 -19.60
CA GLY A 667 -32.80 -23.43 -19.49
C GLY A 667 -33.36 -23.14 -18.08
N ASP A 668 -34.42 -22.34 -18.05
CA ASP A 668 -35.40 -22.13 -16.99
C ASP A 668 -34.94 -22.40 -15.56
N VAL A 669 -34.40 -21.38 -14.88
CA VAL A 669 -34.78 -21.03 -13.50
C VAL A 669 -34.64 -19.51 -13.30
N VAL A 670 -35.52 -18.73 -13.93
CA VAL A 670 -35.82 -17.36 -13.46
C VAL A 670 -37.00 -17.48 -12.49
N SER A 671 -36.72 -17.87 -11.25
CA SER A 671 -37.71 -17.74 -10.16
C SER A 671 -37.05 -17.70 -8.78
N GLY A 672 -37.33 -16.62 -8.06
CA GLY A 672 -37.44 -16.59 -6.60
C GLY A 672 -36.16 -16.66 -5.76
N TRP A 673 -36.13 -15.86 -4.70
CA TRP A 673 -35.34 -16.15 -3.51
C TRP A 673 -35.65 -17.59 -3.05
N SER A 674 -34.76 -18.55 -3.34
CA SER A 674 -34.98 -19.94 -2.97
C SER A 674 -33.73 -20.56 -2.35
N LYS A 675 -33.98 -21.35 -1.28
CA LYS A 675 -33.01 -22.09 -0.49
C LYS A 675 -31.98 -22.81 -1.38
N ARG A 676 -30.68 -22.71 -1.06
CA ARG A 676 -29.71 -23.67 -1.59
C ARG A 676 -30.03 -25.06 -1.04
N SER A 677 -30.52 -25.94 -1.91
CA SER A 677 -30.73 -27.36 -1.65
C SER A 677 -29.39 -28.08 -1.39
N VAL A 678 -29.41 -29.05 -0.49
CA VAL A 678 -28.27 -29.91 -0.08
C VAL A 678 -27.82 -30.86 -1.21
N GLU A 679 -28.63 -30.99 -2.27
CA GLU A 679 -28.33 -31.77 -3.47
C GLU A 679 -28.44 -30.86 -4.69
N GLY A 680 -27.31 -30.64 -5.38
CA GLY A 680 -27.26 -29.92 -6.65
C GLY A 680 -27.83 -30.76 -7.81
N GLU A 681 -29.03 -31.30 -7.66
CA GLU A 681 -29.82 -31.86 -8.76
C GLU A 681 -30.73 -30.75 -9.32
N SER A 682 -30.72 -30.65 -10.64
CA SER A 682 -31.59 -29.81 -11.47
C SER A 682 -33.04 -29.85 -11.01
N ASP A 683 -33.73 -28.74 -11.24
CA ASP A 683 -35.17 -28.60 -11.21
C ASP A 683 -35.87 -29.75 -11.97
N VAL A 684 -36.18 -30.83 -11.24
CA VAL A 684 -37.06 -31.93 -11.68
C VAL A 684 -37.94 -32.28 -10.48
N GLY A 685 -38.70 -31.28 -10.03
CA GLY A 685 -39.55 -31.39 -8.85
C GLY A 685 -40.83 -30.55 -8.89
N GLN A 686 -41.16 -29.94 -10.03
CA GLN A 686 -42.53 -29.49 -10.30
C GLN A 686 -42.91 -29.91 -11.72
N ARG A 687 -43.43 -31.15 -11.84
CA ARG A 687 -44.34 -31.44 -12.94
C ARG A 687 -45.51 -30.47 -12.81
N HIS A 688 -45.73 -29.71 -13.87
CA HIS A 688 -46.94 -28.96 -14.12
C HIS A 688 -48.17 -29.70 -13.60
N HIS A 689 -48.83 -29.14 -12.58
CA HIS A 689 -50.28 -29.31 -12.44
C HIS A 689 -50.94 -28.42 -13.49
N HIS A 690 -50.92 -28.87 -14.74
CA HIS A 690 -52.08 -28.70 -15.59
C HIS A 690 -52.96 -29.92 -15.38
N GLN A 691 -54.23 -29.63 -15.10
CA GLN A 691 -55.31 -30.59 -15.03
C GLN A 691 -55.22 -31.57 -16.20
N ASP A 692 -55.04 -32.85 -15.90
CA ASP A 692 -55.82 -33.89 -16.54
C ASP A 692 -56.03 -35.02 -15.55
N HIS A 693 -57.26 -35.53 -15.59
CA HIS A 693 -57.81 -36.54 -14.73
C HIS A 693 -57.05 -37.87 -14.81
N ASP A 694 -57.19 -38.62 -13.72
CA ASP A 694 -57.25 -40.09 -13.64
C ASP A 694 -56.01 -40.83 -13.08
N TYR A 695 -56.32 -41.83 -12.26
CA TYR A 695 -55.47 -42.77 -11.50
C TYR A 695 -54.94 -42.33 -10.12
N GLN A 696 -55.81 -42.58 -9.13
CA GLN A 696 -55.43 -43.17 -7.85
C GLN A 696 -54.58 -44.44 -8.07
N ASP A 697 -53.56 -44.67 -7.24
CA ASP A 697 -53.43 -45.93 -6.51
C ASP A 697 -52.29 -45.88 -5.46
N GLU A 698 -52.61 -46.49 -4.33
CA GLU A 698 -51.92 -46.58 -3.05
C GLU A 698 -50.59 -47.33 -3.13
N TYR A 699 -49.56 -46.82 -2.45
CA TYR A 699 -48.59 -47.65 -1.71
C TYR A 699 -48.06 -46.84 -0.53
N GLU A 700 -48.73 -47.01 0.61
CA GLU A 700 -48.27 -46.56 1.92
C GLU A 700 -47.01 -47.38 2.29
N PHE A 701 -45.84 -46.74 2.25
CA PHE A 701 -44.55 -47.39 2.53
C PHE A 701 -44.29 -47.33 4.04
N ASP A 702 -44.42 -48.45 4.75
CA ASP A 702 -44.22 -48.54 6.20
C ASP A 702 -42.72 -48.51 6.56
N TRP A 703 -42.30 -47.42 7.21
CA TRP A 703 -40.92 -47.13 7.56
C TRP A 703 -40.42 -47.86 8.82
N HIS A 704 -41.31 -48.50 9.59
CA HIS A 704 -40.89 -49.25 10.79
C HIS A 704 -40.17 -50.57 10.46
N GLU A 705 -40.47 -51.20 9.32
CA GLU A 705 -39.87 -52.50 8.95
C GLU A 705 -38.39 -52.40 8.50
N LEU A 706 -37.95 -51.23 8.02
CA LEU A 706 -36.55 -51.00 7.58
C LEU A 706 -35.59 -50.72 8.74
N ALA A 707 -36.08 -50.06 9.81
CA ALA A 707 -35.31 -49.84 11.03
C ALA A 707 -35.03 -51.15 11.77
N GLU A 708 -35.98 -52.09 11.79
CA GLU A 708 -35.76 -53.44 12.36
C GLU A 708 -34.79 -54.28 11.50
N ARG A 709 -34.79 -54.12 10.17
CA ARG A 709 -33.84 -54.80 9.28
C ARG A 709 -32.41 -54.28 9.41
N ALA A 710 -32.22 -52.99 9.72
CA ALA A 710 -30.90 -52.42 10.01
C ALA A 710 -30.37 -52.84 11.40
N GLY A 711 -31.25 -53.16 12.34
CA GLY A 711 -30.91 -53.62 13.70
C GLY A 711 -30.65 -55.12 13.84
N SER A 712 -30.97 -55.94 12.84
CA SER A 712 -30.66 -57.38 12.87
C SER A 712 -29.37 -57.70 12.12
N SER A 713 -28.45 -58.34 12.84
CA SER A 713 -27.20 -58.89 12.33
C SER A 713 -27.44 -59.84 11.14
N LYS A 714 -27.46 -59.32 9.92
CA LYS A 714 -27.20 -59.96 8.61
C LYS A 714 -27.62 -59.00 7.47
N ALA A 715 -26.95 -57.86 7.34
CA ALA A 715 -27.10 -57.04 6.13
C ALA A 715 -26.57 -57.82 4.91
N ARG A 716 -27.39 -57.97 3.87
CA ARG A 716 -26.99 -58.56 2.59
C ARG A 716 -25.74 -57.84 2.04
N PRO A 717 -24.70 -58.56 1.60
CA PRO A 717 -23.50 -57.95 1.03
C PRO A 717 -23.85 -57.41 -0.34
N GLY A 718 -24.05 -56.09 -0.49
CA GLY A 718 -24.27 -55.53 -1.82
C GLY A 718 -24.70 -54.07 -1.92
N LEU A 719 -25.22 -53.44 -0.87
CA LEU A 719 -25.48 -51.99 -0.91
C LEU A 719 -24.15 -51.24 -0.74
N PRO A 720 -23.67 -50.47 -1.74
CA PRO A 720 -22.45 -49.69 -1.60
C PRO A 720 -22.61 -48.73 -0.42
N ARG A 721 -21.62 -48.66 0.48
CA ARG A 721 -21.59 -47.76 1.64
C ARG A 721 -21.94 -46.29 1.29
N LYS A 722 -21.69 -45.87 0.05
CA LYS A 722 -22.12 -44.58 -0.53
C LYS A 722 -23.65 -44.40 -0.62
N GLN A 723 -24.41 -45.46 -0.96
CA GLN A 723 -25.87 -45.40 -1.04
C GLN A 723 -26.50 -45.30 0.36
N VAL A 724 -25.94 -46.01 1.34
CA VAL A 724 -26.36 -45.92 2.75
C VAL A 724 -26.13 -44.51 3.30
N LEU A 725 -24.95 -43.93 3.04
CA LEU A 725 -24.64 -42.55 3.44
C LEU A 725 -25.58 -41.53 2.80
N LYS A 726 -25.89 -41.69 1.49
CA LYS A 726 -26.85 -40.83 0.78
C LYS A 726 -28.24 -40.91 1.43
N LEU A 727 -28.73 -42.13 1.70
CA LEU A 727 -30.01 -42.37 2.38
C LEU A 727 -30.06 -41.76 3.80
N VAL A 728 -28.99 -41.89 4.57
CA VAL A 728 -28.89 -41.33 5.94
C VAL A 728 -28.98 -39.80 5.91
N LEU A 729 -28.23 -39.13 5.03
CA LEU A 729 -28.21 -37.67 4.94
C LEU A 729 -29.47 -37.08 4.31
N GLN A 730 -30.11 -37.79 3.38
CA GLN A 730 -31.40 -37.41 2.80
C GLN A 730 -32.54 -37.46 3.82
N ASN A 731 -32.43 -38.29 4.86
CA ASN A 731 -33.41 -38.41 5.94
C ASN A 731 -33.16 -37.44 7.11
N LEU A 732 -32.06 -36.69 7.11
CA LEU A 732 -31.86 -35.63 8.09
C LEU A 732 -32.74 -34.43 7.72
N VAL A 733 -33.50 -33.93 8.69
CA VAL A 733 -34.20 -32.65 8.55
C VAL A 733 -33.16 -31.51 8.55
N TRP A 734 -33.14 -30.75 7.45
CA TRP A 734 -32.29 -29.57 7.25
C TRP A 734 -33.06 -28.26 7.41
N ASN A 735 -34.21 -28.30 8.08
CA ASN A 735 -35.12 -27.17 8.13
C ASN A 735 -34.55 -26.04 9.00
N SER A 736 -33.96 -25.03 8.34
CA SER A 736 -33.90 -23.69 8.89
C SER A 736 -35.31 -23.12 9.03
N ARG A 737 -35.50 -22.15 9.94
CA ARG A 737 -36.70 -21.28 9.92
C ARG A 737 -36.92 -20.79 8.49
N PRO A 738 -38.17 -20.74 8.00
CA PRO A 738 -38.44 -20.40 6.61
C PRO A 738 -37.90 -18.99 6.31
N TYR A 739 -37.10 -18.84 5.25
CA TYR A 739 -36.88 -17.51 4.66
C TYR A 739 -38.19 -17.10 3.98
N ALA A 740 -38.63 -15.86 4.14
CA ALA A 740 -39.92 -15.41 3.61
C ALA A 740 -40.00 -15.63 2.09
N THR A 741 -40.79 -16.61 1.65
CA THR A 741 -41.06 -16.85 0.24
C THR A 741 -42.19 -15.91 -0.20
N GLY A 742 -41.85 -14.89 -0.99
CA GLY A 742 -42.82 -13.94 -1.54
C GLY A 742 -42.21 -13.05 -2.63
N ASP A 743 -42.99 -12.80 -3.67
CA ASP A 743 -42.58 -12.26 -4.98
C ASP A 743 -42.24 -10.74 -4.99
N LYS A 744 -41.56 -10.24 -3.97
CA LYS A 744 -41.24 -8.81 -3.85
C LYS A 744 -39.80 -8.62 -3.39
N ARG A 745 -38.96 -8.19 -4.33
CA ARG A 745 -37.50 -7.98 -4.28
C ARG A 745 -36.97 -7.00 -3.18
N ASP A 746 -37.80 -6.59 -2.22
CA ASP A 746 -37.57 -5.45 -1.32
C ASP A 746 -37.76 -5.74 0.19
N TRP A 747 -38.04 -6.98 0.61
CA TRP A 747 -38.53 -7.19 1.99
C TRP A 747 -37.50 -7.00 3.10
N LEU A 748 -36.20 -7.18 2.81
CA LEU A 748 -35.11 -6.75 3.70
C LEU A 748 -35.13 -5.23 3.99
N PHE A 749 -35.79 -4.43 3.14
CA PHE A 749 -35.75 -2.97 3.14
C PHE A 749 -37.05 -2.30 3.61
N ARG A 750 -38.09 -3.06 4.03
CA ARG A 750 -39.46 -2.53 4.21
C ARG A 750 -39.97 -2.35 5.64
N PHE A 751 -39.27 -2.82 6.67
CA PHE A 751 -39.72 -2.61 8.06
C PHE A 751 -39.02 -1.39 8.68
N ALA A 752 -39.78 -0.65 9.51
CA ALA A 752 -39.33 0.56 10.19
C ALA A 752 -38.17 0.21 11.15
N GLY A 753 -36.95 0.42 10.66
CA GLY A 753 -35.67 0.00 11.25
C GLY A 753 -34.58 -0.10 10.15
N GLY A 754 -34.97 -0.58 8.97
CA GLY A 754 -34.14 -0.61 7.76
C GLY A 754 -32.78 -1.32 7.93
N LEU A 755 -31.92 -1.21 6.91
CA LEU A 755 -30.52 -1.69 6.94
C LEU A 755 -29.69 -1.15 8.12
N ALA A 756 -30.17 -0.10 8.80
CA ALA A 756 -29.50 0.51 9.95
C ALA A 756 -29.49 -0.40 11.20
N GLU A 757 -30.42 -1.35 11.30
CA GLU A 757 -30.45 -2.34 12.39
C GLU A 757 -29.74 -3.66 12.04
N MET A 758 -29.36 -3.87 10.78
CA MET A 758 -28.54 -5.02 10.39
C MET A 758 -27.07 -4.72 10.69
N SER A 759 -26.34 -5.68 11.24
CA SER A 759 -24.89 -5.61 11.50
C SER A 759 -24.03 -5.52 10.22
N LEU A 760 -24.66 -5.27 9.07
CA LEU A 760 -24.10 -5.30 7.73
C LEU A 760 -23.77 -3.86 7.31
N LYS A 761 -22.48 -3.48 7.39
CA LYS A 761 -22.02 -2.11 7.10
C LYS A 761 -21.76 -1.84 5.61
N GLY A 762 -21.79 -2.87 4.76
CA GLY A 762 -21.46 -2.79 3.34
C GLY A 762 -21.42 -4.15 2.65
N ALA A 763 -20.98 -4.17 1.40
CA ALA A 763 -20.79 -5.40 0.61
C ALA A 763 -19.48 -5.31 -0.18
N PHE A 764 -18.86 -6.47 -0.38
CA PHE A 764 -17.71 -6.59 -1.26
C PHE A 764 -18.16 -6.63 -2.72
N VAL A 765 -17.67 -5.67 -3.51
CA VAL A 765 -17.92 -5.58 -4.94
C VAL A 765 -16.60 -5.45 -5.69
N LYS A 766 -16.56 -5.84 -6.96
CA LYS A 766 -15.37 -5.63 -7.79
C LYS A 766 -14.99 -4.14 -7.82
N ASP A 767 -13.72 -3.86 -7.57
CA ASP A 767 -13.11 -2.53 -7.57
C ASP A 767 -13.17 -1.86 -8.96
N SER A 768 -13.02 -2.66 -10.03
CA SER A 768 -13.26 -2.22 -11.41
C SER A 768 -13.76 -3.36 -12.29
N GLU A 769 -14.40 -3.02 -13.40
CA GLU A 769 -14.82 -4.00 -14.44
C GLU A 769 -13.66 -4.41 -15.39
N GLN A 770 -12.43 -4.00 -15.10
CA GLN A 770 -11.27 -4.32 -15.94
C GLN A 770 -10.84 -5.77 -15.72
N CYS A 771 -10.62 -6.51 -16.82
CA CYS A 771 -10.39 -7.97 -16.84
C CYS A 771 -9.14 -8.50 -16.10
N GLN A 772 -8.43 -7.68 -15.33
CA GLN A 772 -7.26 -8.10 -14.53
C GLN A 772 -7.32 -7.60 -13.08
N ASN A 773 -8.39 -6.91 -12.70
CA ASN A 773 -8.59 -6.50 -11.32
C ASN A 773 -9.19 -7.67 -10.53
N THR A 774 -8.43 -8.14 -9.53
CA THR A 774 -8.89 -9.16 -8.57
C THR A 774 -9.29 -8.53 -7.23
N ALA A 775 -9.11 -7.21 -7.09
CA ALA A 775 -9.47 -6.49 -5.88
C ALA A 775 -10.99 -6.37 -5.76
N LEU A 776 -11.48 -6.77 -4.61
CA LEU A 776 -12.80 -6.38 -4.13
C LEU A 776 -12.63 -5.13 -3.29
N VAL A 777 -13.48 -4.13 -3.51
CA VAL A 777 -13.64 -3.01 -2.58
C VAL A 777 -14.88 -3.28 -1.74
N PHE A 778 -14.70 -3.14 -0.43
CA PHE A 778 -15.83 -3.05 0.48
C PHE A 778 -16.51 -1.70 0.28
N LYS A 779 -17.70 -1.69 -0.33
CA LYS A 779 -18.53 -0.50 -0.45
C LYS A 779 -19.52 -0.44 0.68
N LYS A 780 -19.69 0.74 1.27
CA LYS A 780 -20.68 0.95 2.33
C LYS A 780 -22.09 0.75 1.76
N MET A 781 -23.04 0.41 2.62
CA MET A 781 -24.44 0.21 2.20
C MET A 781 -25.04 1.42 1.45
N SER A 782 -24.58 2.64 1.76
CA SER A 782 -25.00 3.88 1.09
C SER A 782 -24.47 4.04 -0.35
N GLU A 783 -23.46 3.26 -0.73
CA GLU A 783 -22.74 3.34 -2.01
C GLU A 783 -23.09 2.19 -2.96
N LEU A 784 -24.01 1.31 -2.55
CA LEU A 784 -24.39 0.10 -3.27
C LEU A 784 -25.74 0.27 -3.98
N ALA A 785 -25.82 -0.16 -5.25
CA ALA A 785 -27.09 -0.35 -5.93
C ALA A 785 -27.84 -1.54 -5.30
N SER A 786 -29.16 -1.44 -5.14
CA SER A 786 -29.98 -2.48 -4.48
C SER A 786 -30.13 -3.80 -5.29
N LYS A 787 -29.58 -3.88 -6.50
CA LYS A 787 -29.65 -5.06 -7.38
C LYS A 787 -28.31 -5.82 -7.39
N GLY A 788 -28.38 -7.16 -7.39
CA GLY A 788 -27.21 -8.04 -7.56
C GLY A 788 -26.47 -8.44 -6.28
N LEU A 789 -27.00 -8.11 -5.10
CA LEU A 789 -26.44 -8.51 -3.80
C LEU A 789 -27.29 -9.60 -3.14
N GLN A 790 -26.62 -10.55 -2.48
CA GLN A 790 -27.25 -11.61 -1.69
C GLN A 790 -26.71 -11.62 -0.27
N ALA A 791 -27.61 -11.94 0.67
CA ALA A 791 -27.22 -12.31 2.02
C ALA A 791 -26.48 -13.65 1.96
N GLU A 792 -25.36 -13.72 2.66
CA GLU A 792 -24.40 -14.80 2.55
C GLU A 792 -24.00 -15.31 3.94
N HIS A 793 -23.96 -16.63 4.08
CA HIS A 793 -23.47 -17.29 5.29
C HIS A 793 -21.96 -17.35 5.24
N PHE A 794 -21.24 -17.03 6.32
CA PHE A 794 -19.79 -17.22 6.30
C PHE A 794 -19.44 -18.71 6.14
N PHE A 795 -20.01 -19.56 7.01
CA PHE A 795 -19.92 -21.02 6.90
C PHE A 795 -21.11 -21.58 6.12
N GLU A 796 -20.82 -22.41 5.12
CA GLU A 796 -21.80 -22.95 4.18
C GLU A 796 -22.50 -24.19 4.72
N ILE A 797 -23.78 -24.39 4.36
CA ILE A 797 -24.53 -25.60 4.72
C ILE A 797 -23.86 -26.88 4.18
N GLN A 798 -23.17 -26.78 3.05
CA GLN A 798 -22.39 -27.87 2.46
C GLN A 798 -21.23 -28.29 3.36
N MET A 799 -20.68 -27.39 4.18
CA MET A 799 -19.67 -27.76 5.18
C MET A 799 -20.29 -28.58 6.31
N ILE A 800 -21.49 -28.24 6.75
CA ILE A 800 -22.21 -29.03 7.77
C ILE A 800 -22.49 -30.44 7.25
N LYS A 801 -22.92 -30.57 5.99
CA LYS A 801 -23.06 -31.89 5.35
C LYS A 801 -21.75 -32.68 5.38
N GLN A 802 -20.64 -32.03 5.03
CA GLN A 802 -19.33 -32.68 5.03
C GLN A 802 -18.86 -33.05 6.44
N LEU A 803 -19.19 -32.27 7.47
CA LEU A 803 -18.94 -32.64 8.87
C LEU A 803 -19.69 -33.92 9.24
N LEU A 804 -20.97 -34.01 8.88
CA LEU A 804 -21.80 -35.19 9.17
C LEU A 804 -21.34 -36.43 8.38
N GLU A 805 -20.94 -36.24 7.13
CA GLU A 805 -20.30 -37.28 6.31
C GLU A 805 -18.98 -37.74 6.94
N THR A 806 -18.15 -36.80 7.41
CA THR A 806 -16.88 -37.06 8.10
C THR A 806 -17.13 -37.86 9.37
N ALA A 807 -18.14 -37.48 10.17
CA ALA A 807 -18.48 -38.14 11.42
C ALA A 807 -18.86 -39.62 11.23
N ILE A 808 -19.58 -39.97 10.16
CA ILE A 808 -19.96 -41.36 9.84
C ILE A 808 -18.79 -42.11 9.18
N THR A 809 -18.19 -41.50 8.16
CA THR A 809 -17.24 -42.19 7.28
C THR A 809 -15.84 -42.26 7.87
N GLY A 810 -15.53 -41.38 8.82
CA GLY A 810 -14.21 -41.18 9.38
C GLY A 810 -13.18 -40.60 8.42
N VAL A 811 -13.62 -40.06 7.27
CA VAL A 811 -12.74 -39.53 6.24
C VAL A 811 -12.78 -38.02 6.33
N LEU A 812 -11.62 -37.40 6.53
CA LEU A 812 -11.51 -35.94 6.56
C LEU A 812 -11.63 -35.37 5.14
N PRO A 813 -12.19 -34.15 4.98
CA PRO A 813 -12.22 -33.47 3.68
C PRO A 813 -10.81 -33.33 3.12
N HIS A 814 -10.64 -33.66 1.84
CA HIS A 814 -9.32 -33.63 1.22
C HIS A 814 -9.40 -33.44 -0.29
N VAL A 815 -8.57 -32.52 -0.80
CA VAL A 815 -8.31 -32.33 -2.23
C VAL A 815 -6.79 -32.37 -2.45
N PRO A 816 -6.26 -33.37 -3.19
CA PRO A 816 -4.83 -33.48 -3.43
C PRO A 816 -4.33 -32.43 -4.43
N LEU A 817 -3.16 -31.84 -4.16
CA LEU A 817 -2.45 -30.94 -5.10
C LEU A 817 -1.51 -31.67 -6.08
N GLY A 818 -1.44 -33.00 -6.03
CA GLY A 818 -0.52 -33.84 -6.81
C GLY A 818 -0.96 -35.31 -6.94
N SER A 819 -0.08 -36.18 -7.45
CA SER A 819 -0.38 -37.57 -7.82
C SER A 819 -0.44 -38.56 -6.65
N VAL A 820 -0.08 -38.15 -5.44
CA VAL A 820 -0.12 -38.99 -4.23
C VAL A 820 -1.39 -38.67 -3.44
N SER A 821 -2.30 -39.63 -3.36
CA SER A 821 -3.59 -39.50 -2.66
C SER A 821 -3.59 -40.37 -1.41
N ILE A 822 -3.08 -39.83 -0.30
CA ILE A 822 -3.32 -40.44 1.01
C ILE A 822 -4.63 -39.85 1.52
N THR A 823 -5.66 -40.67 1.68
CA THR A 823 -6.94 -40.23 2.24
C THR A 823 -6.76 -39.98 3.74
N PRO A 824 -6.90 -38.74 4.23
CA PRO A 824 -6.78 -38.47 5.65
C PRO A 824 -7.98 -39.07 6.39
N VAL A 825 -7.71 -39.65 7.56
CA VAL A 825 -8.67 -40.37 8.37
C VAL A 825 -8.72 -39.72 9.74
N LEU A 826 -9.92 -39.56 10.28
CA LEU A 826 -10.18 -39.09 11.64
C LEU A 826 -9.42 -39.94 12.67
N THR A 827 -8.81 -39.28 13.64
CA THR A 827 -8.29 -39.93 14.85
C THR A 827 -9.37 -40.11 15.90
N ALA A 828 -10.35 -39.20 15.95
CA ALA A 828 -11.54 -39.28 16.77
C ALA A 828 -12.44 -40.47 16.39
N ALA A 829 -13.18 -40.97 17.37
CA ALA A 829 -14.13 -42.06 17.16
C ALA A 829 -15.28 -41.60 16.26
N ARG A 830 -15.56 -42.40 15.22
CA ARG A 830 -16.68 -42.15 14.30
C ARG A 830 -18.02 -42.32 15.02
N LEU A 831 -19.03 -41.58 14.59
CA LEU A 831 -20.41 -41.79 15.01
C LEU A 831 -21.04 -42.94 14.23
N LEU A 832 -21.89 -43.71 14.92
CA LEU A 832 -22.76 -44.67 14.25
C LEU A 832 -23.84 -43.93 13.44
N GLU A 833 -24.19 -44.45 12.27
CA GLU A 833 -25.21 -43.84 11.39
C GLU A 833 -26.54 -43.66 12.13
N THR A 834 -26.95 -44.65 12.93
CA THR A 834 -28.16 -44.62 13.74
C THR A 834 -28.13 -43.54 14.82
N ASN A 835 -26.95 -43.31 15.42
CA ASN A 835 -26.76 -42.31 16.45
C ASN A 835 -26.89 -40.90 15.87
N LEU A 836 -26.32 -40.67 14.69
CA LEU A 836 -26.47 -39.37 14.02
C LEU A 836 -27.95 -39.08 13.71
N VAL A 837 -28.66 -40.03 13.10
CA VAL A 837 -30.09 -39.87 12.75
C VAL A 837 -30.95 -39.62 14.00
N ASN A 838 -30.72 -40.39 15.05
CA ASN A 838 -31.48 -40.27 16.29
C ASN A 838 -31.13 -39.02 17.10
N GLY A 839 -29.92 -38.50 16.97
CA GLY A 839 -29.43 -37.35 17.71
C GLY A 839 -29.70 -36.00 17.05
N TRP A 840 -29.59 -35.91 15.72
CA TRP A 840 -29.59 -34.63 14.97
C TRP A 840 -30.85 -33.79 15.19
N ASN A 841 -32.02 -34.43 15.22
CA ASN A 841 -33.31 -33.78 15.47
C ASN A 841 -33.86 -34.04 16.87
N LYS A 842 -33.04 -34.56 17.78
CA LYS A 842 -33.47 -34.85 19.14
C LYS A 842 -33.65 -33.57 19.92
N LEU A 843 -34.76 -33.46 20.64
CA LEU A 843 -34.96 -32.36 21.57
C LEU A 843 -33.90 -32.41 22.67
N TYR A 844 -33.30 -31.25 22.94
CA TYR A 844 -32.47 -31.10 24.13
C TYR A 844 -33.31 -31.34 25.40
N PRO A 845 -32.74 -31.98 26.45
CA PRO A 845 -33.41 -32.08 27.73
C PRO A 845 -33.84 -30.71 28.25
N ALA A 846 -35.05 -30.60 28.81
CA ALA A 846 -35.60 -29.33 29.30
C ALA A 846 -34.74 -28.63 30.37
N SER A 847 -33.86 -29.38 31.05
CA SER A 847 -32.91 -28.87 32.05
C SER A 847 -31.56 -28.40 31.48
N SER A 848 -31.37 -28.46 30.15
CA SER A 848 -30.10 -28.07 29.52
C SER A 848 -29.95 -26.54 29.55
N PRO A 849 -28.86 -25.99 30.11
CA PRO A 849 -28.64 -24.55 30.20
C PRO A 849 -28.17 -23.98 28.85
N LEU A 850 -29.04 -24.02 27.83
CA LEU A 850 -28.71 -23.55 26.50
C LEU A 850 -28.88 -22.03 26.40
N PRO A 851 -27.86 -21.28 25.95
CA PRO A 851 -28.01 -19.85 25.72
C PRO A 851 -28.96 -19.59 24.53
N PRO A 852 -29.73 -18.48 24.54
CA PRO A 852 -30.53 -18.08 23.39
C PRO A 852 -29.62 -17.70 22.21
N ILE A 853 -29.86 -18.30 21.04
CA ILE A 853 -29.17 -17.95 19.79
C ILE A 853 -29.79 -16.69 19.16
N VAL A 854 -31.12 -16.59 19.22
CA VAL A 854 -31.90 -15.45 18.71
C VAL A 854 -31.87 -14.30 19.71
N GLN A 855 -31.14 -13.23 19.41
CA GLN A 855 -31.01 -12.07 20.29
C GLN A 855 -31.74 -10.80 19.81
N ASN A 856 -32.08 -10.71 18.50
CA ASN A 856 -32.45 -9.44 17.86
C ASN A 856 -33.92 -9.29 17.42
N VAL A 857 -34.83 -10.18 17.84
CA VAL A 857 -36.26 -10.06 17.47
C VAL A 857 -37.10 -9.38 18.56
N VAL A 858 -36.49 -9.02 19.70
CA VAL A 858 -37.20 -8.35 20.80
C VAL A 858 -37.38 -6.87 20.45
N GLY A 859 -38.47 -6.54 19.75
CA GLY A 859 -38.86 -5.16 19.42
C GLY A 859 -39.46 -4.95 18.03
N LEU A 860 -39.32 -5.91 17.12
CA LEU A 860 -39.85 -5.80 15.76
C LEU A 860 -41.34 -6.18 15.72
N THR A 861 -42.19 -5.21 15.41
CA THR A 861 -43.64 -5.43 15.25
C THR A 861 -43.94 -6.00 13.84
N GLY A 862 -44.78 -7.05 13.75
CA GLY A 862 -45.19 -7.65 12.48
C GLY A 862 -44.45 -8.92 12.05
N VAL A 863 -43.60 -9.48 12.91
CA VAL A 863 -42.87 -10.73 12.66
C VAL A 863 -43.78 -11.95 12.94
N PRO A 864 -43.97 -12.88 11.99
CA PRO A 864 -44.82 -14.05 12.23
C PRO A 864 -44.22 -14.98 13.31
N ALA A 865 -45.05 -15.62 14.13
CA ALA A 865 -44.62 -16.49 15.24
C ALA A 865 -43.74 -17.68 14.81
N ALA A 866 -43.82 -18.12 13.56
CA ALA A 866 -42.93 -19.14 12.99
C ALA A 866 -41.44 -18.71 12.95
N TYR A 867 -41.16 -17.41 13.04
CA TYR A 867 -39.81 -16.83 13.04
C TYR A 867 -39.25 -16.59 14.44
N THR A 868 -40.02 -16.85 15.51
CA THR A 868 -39.63 -16.67 16.92
C THR A 868 -39.68 -17.96 17.75
N ALA A 869 -39.90 -19.12 17.11
CA ALA A 869 -39.92 -20.43 17.77
C ALA A 869 -38.58 -20.70 18.51
N PRO A 870 -38.55 -21.39 19.66
CA PRO A 870 -37.29 -21.72 20.34
C PRO A 870 -36.51 -22.82 19.61
N ASP A 871 -35.18 -22.66 19.51
CA ASP A 871 -34.28 -23.64 18.90
C ASP A 871 -34.01 -24.79 19.87
N ASN A 872 -34.73 -25.90 19.68
CA ASN A 872 -34.79 -26.98 20.67
C ASN A 872 -34.07 -28.26 20.23
N THR A 873 -33.56 -28.33 19.00
CA THR A 873 -32.78 -29.46 18.48
C THR A 873 -31.38 -29.02 18.02
N PRO A 874 -30.41 -29.94 17.92
CA PRO A 874 -29.11 -29.66 17.29
C PRO A 874 -29.22 -29.05 15.90
N ALA A 875 -30.10 -29.58 15.05
CA ALA A 875 -30.34 -29.09 13.71
C ALA A 875 -30.76 -27.60 13.71
N ASP A 876 -31.74 -27.23 14.54
CA ASP A 876 -32.22 -25.85 14.65
C ASP A 876 -31.08 -24.91 15.05
N ARG A 877 -30.33 -25.30 16.08
CA ARG A 877 -29.27 -24.47 16.67
C ARG A 877 -28.08 -24.30 15.73
N ILE A 878 -27.66 -25.33 15.01
CA ILE A 878 -26.59 -25.25 14.00
C ILE A 878 -27.02 -24.36 12.84
N MET A 879 -28.25 -24.51 12.35
CA MET A 879 -28.78 -23.68 11.26
C MET A 879 -28.93 -22.21 11.66
N SER A 880 -29.31 -21.92 12.90
CA SER A 880 -29.32 -20.54 13.42
C SER A 880 -27.90 -20.01 13.69
N ALA A 881 -26.94 -20.87 14.07
CA ALA A 881 -25.56 -20.47 14.31
C ALA A 881 -24.80 -20.08 13.03
N ILE A 882 -25.03 -20.76 11.89
CA ILE A 882 -24.46 -20.33 10.59
C ILE A 882 -25.09 -19.01 10.10
N GLY A 883 -26.29 -18.68 10.55
CA GLY A 883 -27.01 -17.44 10.24
C GLY A 883 -28.41 -17.69 9.67
N ASP A 884 -29.42 -17.13 10.31
CA ASP A 884 -30.79 -17.11 9.82
C ASP A 884 -31.44 -15.76 10.11
N TRP A 885 -32.76 -15.66 9.90
CA TRP A 885 -33.48 -14.42 10.15
C TRP A 885 -33.47 -14.01 11.64
N GLY A 886 -33.43 -14.96 12.58
CA GLY A 886 -33.32 -14.69 14.01
C GLY A 886 -31.89 -14.35 14.46
N ASN A 887 -30.88 -14.72 13.67
CA ASN A 887 -29.47 -14.54 13.96
C ASN A 887 -28.68 -13.96 12.77
N MET A 888 -29.08 -12.78 12.29
CA MET A 888 -28.47 -12.12 11.12
C MET A 888 -27.04 -11.59 11.34
N LYS A 889 -26.53 -11.54 12.58
CA LYS A 889 -25.16 -11.06 12.91
C LYS A 889 -24.06 -11.94 12.30
N ASN A 890 -24.37 -13.19 11.98
CA ASN A 890 -23.44 -14.15 11.38
C ASN A 890 -23.55 -14.20 9.85
N MET A 891 -24.30 -13.28 9.25
CA MET A 891 -24.44 -13.15 7.79
C MET A 891 -23.61 -11.97 7.26
N LEU A 892 -23.28 -12.03 5.97
CA LEU A 892 -22.60 -11.00 5.19
C LEU A 892 -23.42 -10.62 3.94
N LEU A 893 -23.02 -9.56 3.24
CA LEU A 893 -23.53 -9.23 1.91
C LEU A 893 -22.42 -9.34 0.87
N VAL A 894 -22.70 -10.06 -0.20
CA VAL A 894 -21.77 -10.24 -1.33
C VAL A 894 -22.53 -10.27 -2.64
N GLN A 895 -21.85 -10.02 -3.77
CA GLN A 895 -22.44 -10.17 -5.10
C GLN A 895 -22.89 -11.62 -5.33
N ASP A 896 -24.07 -11.78 -5.91
CA ASP A 896 -24.72 -13.07 -6.19
C ASP A 896 -23.81 -14.13 -6.85
N HIS A 897 -23.01 -13.73 -7.83
CA HIS A 897 -22.11 -14.62 -8.54
C HIS A 897 -20.89 -15.04 -7.68
N ILE A 898 -20.37 -14.16 -6.82
CA ILE A 898 -19.31 -14.48 -5.86
C ILE A 898 -19.85 -15.45 -4.80
N ASN A 899 -21.07 -15.18 -4.32
CA ASN A 899 -21.79 -16.06 -3.42
C ASN A 899 -21.93 -17.48 -4.01
N TRP A 900 -22.35 -17.56 -5.27
CA TRP A 900 -22.49 -18.85 -5.95
C TRP A 900 -21.15 -19.59 -6.10
N VAL A 901 -20.07 -18.89 -6.47
CA VAL A 901 -18.72 -19.49 -6.59
C VAL A 901 -18.24 -20.01 -5.24
N LYS A 902 -18.44 -19.26 -4.14
CA LYS A 902 -18.08 -19.72 -2.80
C LYS A 902 -18.79 -21.01 -2.43
N GLY A 903 -20.12 -21.07 -2.59
CA GLY A 903 -20.90 -22.28 -2.28
C GLY A 903 -20.40 -23.51 -3.04
N LYS A 904 -19.93 -23.34 -4.29
CA LYS A 904 -19.27 -24.44 -5.04
C LYS A 904 -17.94 -24.85 -4.43
N LEU A 905 -17.06 -23.90 -4.14
CA LEU A 905 -15.74 -24.17 -3.57
C LEU A 905 -15.83 -24.81 -2.18
N PHE A 906 -16.71 -24.30 -1.32
CA PHE A 906 -16.96 -24.80 0.03
C PHE A 906 -17.71 -26.14 0.02
N GLY A 907 -18.40 -26.47 -1.07
CA GLY A 907 -18.90 -27.83 -1.34
C GLY A 907 -17.88 -28.77 -1.99
N LEU A 908 -16.62 -28.34 -2.14
CA LEU A 908 -15.54 -29.05 -2.87
C LEU A 908 -15.88 -29.36 -4.34
N GLN A 909 -16.74 -28.55 -4.95
CA GLN A 909 -17.18 -28.65 -6.35
C GLN A 909 -16.46 -27.63 -7.24
N ASN A 910 -16.34 -27.94 -8.53
CA ASN A 910 -15.85 -26.97 -9.51
C ASN A 910 -16.96 -25.97 -9.82
N PRO A 911 -16.66 -24.65 -9.89
CA PRO A 911 -17.61 -23.65 -10.37
C PRO A 911 -18.19 -24.01 -11.74
N ILE A 912 -17.36 -24.47 -12.69
CA ILE A 912 -17.82 -24.97 -13.99
C ILE A 912 -17.40 -26.43 -14.21
N SER A 913 -18.26 -27.22 -14.87
CA SER A 913 -17.90 -28.58 -15.29
C SER A 913 -16.91 -28.53 -16.46
N GLU A 914 -16.03 -29.52 -16.57
CA GLU A 914 -15.08 -29.62 -17.70
C GLU A 914 -15.79 -29.63 -19.06
N ARG A 915 -16.97 -30.28 -19.15
CA ARG A 915 -17.79 -30.28 -20.37
C ARG A 915 -18.32 -28.89 -20.72
N SER A 916 -18.81 -28.14 -19.73
CA SER A 916 -19.27 -26.77 -19.97
C SER A 916 -18.10 -25.85 -20.31
N LEU A 917 -16.97 -25.97 -19.61
CA LEU A 917 -15.75 -25.21 -19.89
C LEU A 917 -15.25 -25.45 -21.31
N ALA A 918 -15.18 -26.71 -21.75
CA ALA A 918 -14.80 -27.04 -23.12
C ALA A 918 -15.76 -26.45 -24.17
N ARG A 919 -17.08 -26.41 -23.88
CA ARG A 919 -18.06 -25.75 -24.76
C ARG A 919 -17.86 -24.24 -24.80
N THR A 920 -17.64 -23.58 -23.66
CA THR A 920 -17.37 -22.14 -23.55
C THR A 920 -16.10 -21.77 -24.32
N ILE A 921 -15.02 -22.55 -24.17
CA ILE A 921 -13.77 -22.35 -24.91
C ILE A 921 -14.00 -22.53 -26.41
N LYS A 922 -14.78 -23.54 -26.83
CA LYS A 922 -15.11 -23.74 -28.24
C LYS A 922 -15.86 -22.54 -28.84
N LYS A 923 -16.80 -21.94 -28.10
CA LYS A 923 -17.48 -20.70 -28.53
C LYS A 923 -16.49 -19.52 -28.61
N ALA A 924 -15.61 -19.37 -27.61
CA ALA A 924 -14.57 -18.34 -27.63
C ALA A 924 -13.61 -18.47 -28.82
N LEU A 925 -13.22 -19.70 -29.16
CA LEU A 925 -12.41 -20.03 -30.34
C LEU A 925 -13.13 -19.71 -31.65
N ALA A 926 -14.47 -19.74 -31.67
CA ALA A 926 -15.29 -19.38 -32.82
C ALA A 926 -15.50 -17.85 -32.95
N GLY A 927 -14.87 -17.03 -32.09
CA GLY A 927 -14.91 -15.57 -32.15
C GLY A 927 -15.81 -14.91 -31.10
N ASP A 928 -16.44 -15.69 -30.20
CA ASP A 928 -17.30 -15.15 -29.15
C ASP A 928 -16.46 -14.58 -27.98
N VAL A 929 -16.22 -13.26 -28.04
CA VAL A 929 -15.44 -12.53 -27.04
C VAL A 929 -16.09 -12.56 -25.65
N ALA A 930 -17.42 -12.62 -25.58
CA ALA A 930 -18.14 -12.67 -24.31
C ALA A 930 -17.86 -13.98 -23.57
N GLN A 931 -17.74 -15.10 -24.28
CA GLN A 931 -17.39 -16.40 -23.70
C GLN A 931 -15.93 -16.45 -23.22
N ALA A 932 -15.01 -15.75 -23.90
CA ALA A 932 -13.64 -15.59 -23.40
C ALA A 932 -13.61 -14.77 -22.08
N LYS A 933 -14.35 -13.65 -22.04
CA LYS A 933 -14.50 -12.83 -20.82
C LYS A 933 -15.17 -13.61 -19.69
N HIS A 934 -16.14 -14.48 -19.99
CA HIS A 934 -16.81 -15.33 -19.02
C HIS A 934 -15.82 -16.26 -18.28
N ILE A 935 -14.83 -16.84 -18.97
CA ILE A 935 -13.81 -17.69 -18.36
C ILE A 935 -12.91 -16.88 -17.41
N SER A 936 -12.41 -15.72 -17.84
CA SER A 936 -11.59 -14.84 -16.99
C SER A 936 -12.37 -14.37 -15.75
N ASN A 937 -13.62 -13.94 -15.93
CA ASN A 937 -14.49 -13.50 -14.83
C ASN A 937 -14.71 -14.60 -13.79
N MET A 938 -14.87 -15.86 -14.21
CA MET A 938 -15.08 -16.98 -13.31
C MET A 938 -13.86 -17.25 -12.43
N ILE A 939 -12.64 -17.16 -12.98
CA ILE A 939 -11.42 -17.29 -12.19
C ILE A 939 -11.24 -16.11 -11.26
N GLN A 940 -11.50 -14.89 -11.73
CA GLN A 940 -11.49 -13.71 -10.85
C GLN A 940 -12.43 -13.90 -9.66
N SER A 941 -13.63 -14.44 -9.86
CA SER A 941 -14.56 -14.72 -8.77
C SER A 941 -14.03 -15.74 -7.77
N VAL A 942 -13.21 -16.71 -8.20
CA VAL A 942 -12.50 -17.61 -7.27
C VAL A 942 -11.53 -16.82 -6.40
N PHE A 943 -10.70 -15.95 -6.99
CA PHE A 943 -9.80 -15.07 -6.21
C PHE A 943 -10.55 -14.09 -5.33
N ALA A 944 -11.68 -13.57 -5.80
CA ALA A 944 -12.57 -12.68 -5.06
C ALA A 944 -13.10 -13.36 -3.79
N VAL A 945 -13.48 -14.64 -3.85
CA VAL A 945 -13.88 -15.42 -2.66
C VAL A 945 -12.77 -15.43 -1.61
N PHE A 946 -11.52 -15.74 -2.01
CA PHE A 946 -10.39 -15.75 -1.06
C PHE A 946 -10.00 -14.36 -0.59
N SER A 947 -10.16 -13.34 -1.42
CA SER A 947 -9.92 -11.95 -1.05
C SER A 947 -10.86 -11.50 0.07
N TYR A 948 -12.15 -11.83 0.00
CA TYR A 948 -13.09 -11.37 1.02
C TYR A 948 -13.12 -12.28 2.24
N ILE A 949 -13.02 -13.61 2.12
CA ILE A 949 -13.04 -14.48 3.33
C ILE A 949 -11.79 -14.25 4.21
N ASN A 950 -10.69 -13.75 3.63
CA ASN A 950 -9.48 -13.36 4.35
C ASN A 950 -9.42 -11.85 4.63
N ASP A 951 -10.49 -11.09 4.35
CA ASP A 951 -10.55 -9.67 4.66
C ASP A 951 -10.79 -9.47 6.15
N ALA A 952 -10.14 -8.45 6.73
CA ALA A 952 -10.23 -8.13 8.16
C ALA A 952 -11.68 -7.87 8.63
N TYR A 953 -12.56 -7.37 7.75
CA TYR A 953 -13.98 -7.19 8.07
C TYR A 953 -14.72 -8.52 8.17
N SER A 954 -14.48 -9.43 7.23
CA SER A 954 -15.09 -10.76 7.21
C SER A 954 -14.52 -11.68 8.30
N GLU A 955 -13.28 -11.47 8.74
CA GLU A 955 -12.67 -12.17 9.87
C GLU A 955 -13.48 -12.04 11.17
N ILE A 956 -14.12 -10.88 11.40
CA ILE A 956 -14.97 -10.68 12.59
C ILE A 956 -16.19 -11.62 12.53
N THR A 957 -16.88 -11.65 11.38
CA THR A 957 -18.04 -12.52 11.18
C THR A 957 -17.65 -13.99 11.16
N GLU A 958 -16.49 -14.33 10.58
CA GLU A 958 -15.91 -15.68 10.65
C GLU A 958 -15.73 -16.12 12.10
N ARG A 959 -14.98 -15.34 12.89
CA ARG A 959 -14.66 -15.66 14.28
C ARG A 959 -15.92 -15.84 15.11
N GLN A 960 -16.87 -14.90 15.00
CA GLN A 960 -18.15 -14.97 15.74
C GLN A 960 -18.96 -16.21 15.35
N SER A 961 -19.03 -16.52 14.06
CA SER A 961 -19.74 -17.70 13.56
C SER A 961 -19.03 -18.99 14.01
N TYR A 962 -17.69 -19.01 14.01
CA TYR A 962 -16.89 -20.16 14.42
C TYR A 962 -17.00 -20.44 15.92
N GLU A 963 -16.89 -19.41 16.75
CA GLU A 963 -17.06 -19.52 18.21
C GLU A 963 -18.47 -20.02 18.54
N GLN A 964 -19.49 -19.48 17.88
CA GLN A 964 -20.86 -19.91 18.09
C GLN A 964 -21.09 -21.35 17.62
N LEU A 965 -20.64 -21.73 16.43
CA LEU A 965 -20.74 -23.12 15.94
C LEU A 965 -20.00 -24.10 16.86
N THR A 966 -18.79 -23.74 17.31
CA THR A 966 -18.00 -24.57 18.22
C THR A 966 -18.71 -24.76 19.57
N ALA A 967 -19.34 -23.71 20.09
CA ALA A 967 -20.15 -23.80 21.30
C ALA A 967 -21.37 -24.70 21.10
N GLU A 968 -22.10 -24.54 19.99
CA GLU A 968 -23.28 -25.37 19.68
C GLU A 968 -22.91 -26.85 19.50
N ILE A 969 -21.81 -27.15 18.81
CA ILE A 969 -21.27 -28.51 18.70
C ILE A 969 -20.88 -29.06 20.07
N GLY A 970 -20.32 -28.24 20.96
CA GLY A 970 -20.05 -28.60 22.34
C GLY A 970 -21.32 -28.97 23.13
N TYR A 971 -22.41 -28.24 22.93
CA TYR A 971 -23.69 -28.56 23.57
C TYR A 971 -24.30 -29.85 23.01
N MET A 972 -24.18 -30.09 21.71
CA MET A 972 -24.60 -31.36 21.08
C MET A 972 -23.87 -32.54 21.72
N ASP A 973 -22.54 -32.42 21.83
CA ASP A 973 -21.67 -33.43 22.44
C ASP A 973 -22.03 -33.73 23.90
N GLN A 974 -22.34 -32.68 24.66
CA GLN A 974 -22.61 -32.77 26.10
C GLN A 974 -24.01 -33.29 26.43
N TYR A 975 -25.04 -32.82 25.72
CA TYR A 975 -26.44 -33.01 26.13
C TYR A 975 -27.23 -33.99 25.26
N ILE A 976 -26.74 -34.35 24.08
CA ILE A 976 -27.36 -35.36 23.21
C ILE A 976 -26.48 -36.61 23.24
N ALA A 977 -26.86 -37.60 24.05
CA ALA A 977 -26.08 -38.81 24.26
C ALA A 977 -25.67 -39.54 22.96
N GLU A 978 -26.53 -39.50 21.95
CA GLU A 978 -26.28 -40.08 20.63
C GLU A 978 -25.17 -39.36 19.86
N LEU A 979 -24.92 -38.08 20.11
CA LEU A 979 -23.92 -37.27 19.37
C LEU A 979 -22.59 -37.11 20.13
N LYS A 980 -22.39 -37.84 21.23
CA LYS A 980 -21.15 -37.79 22.01
C LYS A 980 -19.93 -38.18 21.15
N GLY A 981 -18.89 -37.36 21.19
CA GLY A 981 -17.69 -37.42 20.37
C GLY A 981 -17.69 -36.48 19.17
N ILE A 982 -18.81 -35.82 18.84
CA ILE A 982 -18.91 -34.92 17.69
C ILE A 982 -18.02 -33.68 17.83
N LYS A 983 -17.71 -33.26 19.06
CA LYS A 983 -16.80 -32.14 19.31
C LYS A 983 -15.37 -32.45 18.85
N ASP A 984 -14.86 -33.64 19.17
CA ASP A 984 -13.51 -34.05 18.75
C ASP A 984 -13.41 -34.15 17.22
N ILE A 985 -14.48 -34.63 16.58
CA ILE A 985 -14.61 -34.69 15.12
C ILE A 985 -14.56 -33.28 14.52
N TRP A 986 -15.22 -32.29 15.13
CA TRP A 986 -15.19 -30.90 14.67
C TRP A 986 -13.78 -30.28 14.70
N HIS A 987 -13.01 -30.52 15.78
CA HIS A 987 -11.65 -30.01 15.91
C HIS A 987 -10.71 -30.55 14.82
N GLU A 988 -10.87 -31.82 14.40
CA GLU A 988 -10.10 -32.36 13.27
C GLU A 988 -10.66 -31.95 11.90
N PHE A 989 -11.98 -31.83 11.79
CA PHE A 989 -12.67 -31.50 10.54
C PHE A 989 -12.32 -30.10 10.04
N MET A 990 -12.31 -29.09 10.92
CA MET A 990 -12.19 -27.70 10.49
C MET A 990 -10.85 -27.35 9.82
N PRO A 991 -9.69 -27.73 10.38
CA PRO A 991 -8.41 -27.57 9.68
C PRO A 991 -8.38 -28.28 8.32
N ALA A 992 -8.84 -29.54 8.27
CA ALA A 992 -8.86 -30.32 7.03
C ALA A 992 -9.77 -29.69 5.97
N MET A 993 -10.91 -29.14 6.39
CA MET A 993 -11.85 -28.47 5.51
C MET A 993 -11.27 -27.18 4.91
N ARG A 994 -10.56 -26.37 5.71
CA ARG A 994 -9.88 -25.16 5.22
C ARG A 994 -8.86 -25.48 4.13
N ASP A 995 -8.02 -26.49 4.38
CA ASP A 995 -7.02 -26.96 3.41
C ASP A 995 -7.69 -27.50 2.15
N ALA A 996 -8.76 -28.29 2.29
CA ALA A 996 -9.50 -28.84 1.16
C ALA A 996 -10.11 -27.75 0.26
N VAL A 997 -10.66 -26.68 0.84
CA VAL A 997 -11.24 -25.54 0.09
C VAL A 997 -10.16 -24.77 -0.68
N GLY A 998 -9.03 -24.46 -0.05
CA GLY A 998 -7.89 -23.81 -0.72
C GLY A 998 -7.35 -24.67 -1.87
N ASN A 999 -7.11 -25.95 -1.59
CA ASN A 999 -6.65 -26.90 -2.61
C ASN A 999 -7.68 -27.07 -3.74
N LYS A 1000 -8.98 -27.02 -3.44
CA LYS A 1000 -10.03 -27.05 -4.46
C LYS A 1000 -9.95 -25.88 -5.42
N ALA A 1001 -9.74 -24.67 -4.89
CA ALA A 1001 -9.59 -23.48 -5.70
C ALA A 1001 -8.34 -23.54 -6.58
N VAL A 1002 -7.19 -23.96 -6.02
CA VAL A 1002 -5.94 -24.14 -6.76
C VAL A 1002 -6.08 -25.18 -7.87
N THR A 1003 -6.65 -26.35 -7.57
CA THR A 1003 -6.87 -27.41 -8.57
C THR A 1003 -7.81 -26.96 -9.68
N PHE A 1004 -8.85 -26.18 -9.35
CA PHE A 1004 -9.74 -25.60 -10.34
C PHE A 1004 -9.01 -24.62 -11.28
N VAL A 1005 -8.23 -23.67 -10.76
CA VAL A 1005 -7.45 -22.73 -11.58
C VAL A 1005 -6.47 -23.47 -12.49
N ARG A 1006 -5.79 -24.51 -11.98
CA ARG A 1006 -4.88 -25.35 -12.79
C ARG A 1006 -5.62 -26.09 -13.89
N MET A 1007 -6.82 -26.62 -13.62
CA MET A 1007 -7.63 -27.32 -14.62
C MET A 1007 -8.11 -26.37 -15.72
N VAL A 1008 -8.58 -25.16 -15.36
CA VAL A 1008 -8.98 -24.16 -16.36
C VAL A 1008 -7.77 -23.72 -17.18
N HIS A 1009 -6.64 -23.41 -16.56
CA HIS A 1009 -5.39 -23.06 -17.24
C HIS A 1009 -4.98 -24.16 -18.23
N ALA A 1010 -4.91 -25.41 -17.80
CA ALA A 1010 -4.52 -26.53 -18.66
C ALA A 1010 -5.49 -26.71 -19.85
N THR A 1011 -6.80 -26.57 -19.62
CA THR A 1011 -7.81 -26.72 -20.67
C THR A 1011 -7.75 -25.58 -21.68
N VAL A 1012 -7.62 -24.33 -21.21
CA VAL A 1012 -7.46 -23.15 -22.07
C VAL A 1012 -6.16 -23.27 -22.86
N PHE A 1013 -5.04 -23.57 -22.20
CA PHE A 1013 -3.74 -23.68 -22.85
C PHE A 1013 -3.74 -24.78 -23.92
N ALA A 1014 -4.31 -25.95 -23.64
CA ALA A 1014 -4.40 -27.04 -24.61
C ALA A 1014 -5.21 -26.67 -25.86
N GLN A 1015 -6.29 -25.91 -25.72
CA GLN A 1015 -7.23 -25.63 -26.82
C GLN A 1015 -6.94 -24.30 -27.55
N VAL A 1016 -6.27 -23.34 -26.90
CA VAL A 1016 -6.03 -21.99 -27.42
C VAL A 1016 -4.65 -21.85 -28.10
N THR A 1017 -3.65 -22.65 -27.73
CA THR A 1017 -2.27 -22.55 -28.24
C THR A 1017 -2.15 -22.71 -29.76
N GLN A 1018 -3.05 -23.47 -30.40
CA GLN A 1018 -3.05 -23.66 -31.85
C GLN A 1018 -3.65 -22.48 -32.63
N THR A 1019 -4.55 -21.71 -32.01
CA THR A 1019 -5.30 -20.62 -32.66
C THR A 1019 -4.67 -19.25 -32.41
N VAL A 1020 -3.98 -19.06 -31.28
CA VAL A 1020 -3.19 -17.85 -30.96
C VAL A 1020 -2.06 -17.61 -31.97
N ALA A 1021 -1.52 -18.68 -32.55
CA ALA A 1021 -0.55 -18.59 -33.65
C ALA A 1021 -1.12 -17.87 -34.90
N ASN A 1022 -2.45 -17.74 -35.01
CA ASN A 1022 -3.15 -17.04 -36.10
C ASN A 1022 -3.57 -15.59 -35.74
N GLY A 1023 -3.13 -15.05 -34.58
CA GLY A 1023 -3.25 -13.62 -34.27
C GLY A 1023 -4.63 -13.14 -33.79
N VAL A 1024 -5.39 -13.97 -33.09
CA VAL A 1024 -6.73 -13.63 -32.55
C VAL A 1024 -6.60 -12.92 -31.18
N PRO A 1025 -6.85 -11.60 -31.06
CA PRO A 1025 -6.47 -10.82 -29.88
C PRO A 1025 -7.15 -11.23 -28.56
N HIS A 1026 -8.45 -11.54 -28.57
CA HIS A 1026 -9.19 -11.90 -27.34
C HIS A 1026 -8.74 -13.23 -26.74
N LEU A 1027 -8.27 -14.16 -27.59
CA LEU A 1027 -7.73 -15.45 -27.15
C LEU A 1027 -6.33 -15.30 -26.55
N GLU A 1028 -5.53 -14.36 -27.05
CA GLU A 1028 -4.22 -14.04 -26.46
C GLU A 1028 -4.37 -13.35 -25.10
N THR A 1029 -5.37 -12.47 -24.95
CA THR A 1029 -5.73 -11.90 -23.63
C THR A 1029 -6.16 -13.00 -22.66
N LEU A 1030 -7.07 -13.88 -23.07
CA LEU A 1030 -7.51 -15.01 -22.23
C LEU A 1030 -6.32 -15.87 -21.80
N ARG A 1031 -5.38 -16.16 -22.70
CA ARG A 1031 -4.16 -16.93 -22.38
C ARG A 1031 -3.29 -16.22 -21.34
N LYS A 1032 -3.05 -14.91 -21.51
CA LYS A 1032 -2.27 -14.10 -20.57
C LYS A 1032 -2.93 -14.02 -19.19
N ASP A 1033 -4.25 -13.88 -19.15
CA ASP A 1033 -5.02 -13.89 -17.90
C ASP A 1033 -4.85 -15.23 -17.18
N MET A 1034 -4.94 -16.35 -17.89
CA MET A 1034 -4.73 -17.68 -17.29
C MET A 1034 -3.31 -17.83 -16.74
N ASP A 1035 -2.29 -17.40 -17.47
CA ASP A 1035 -0.90 -17.45 -17.03
C ASP A 1035 -0.66 -16.57 -15.79
N TYR A 1036 -1.35 -15.43 -15.70
CA TYR A 1036 -1.32 -14.57 -14.51
C TYR A 1036 -1.96 -15.28 -13.31
N PHE A 1037 -3.19 -15.79 -13.45
CA PHE A 1037 -3.89 -16.45 -12.35
C PHE A 1037 -3.15 -17.68 -11.83
N LEU A 1038 -2.48 -18.43 -12.72
CA LEU A 1038 -1.66 -19.56 -12.31
C LEU A 1038 -0.49 -19.13 -11.39
N LYS A 1039 0.14 -17.99 -11.66
CA LYS A 1039 1.28 -17.47 -10.88
C LYS A 1039 0.92 -16.99 -9.49
N ILE A 1040 -0.34 -16.63 -9.26
CA ILE A 1040 -0.82 -16.08 -7.98
C ILE A 1040 -1.68 -17.07 -7.19
N THR A 1041 -1.64 -18.36 -7.52
CA THR A 1041 -2.42 -19.41 -6.83
C THR A 1041 -2.08 -19.56 -5.34
N ASP A 1042 -0.95 -19.01 -4.89
CA ASP A 1042 -0.58 -18.90 -3.48
C ASP A 1042 -1.56 -18.04 -2.66
N LYS A 1043 -2.30 -17.13 -3.31
CA LYS A 1043 -3.37 -16.32 -2.71
C LYS A 1043 -4.66 -17.11 -2.44
N LEU A 1044 -4.81 -18.34 -2.95
CA LEU A 1044 -6.02 -19.16 -2.78
C LEU A 1044 -5.92 -20.04 -1.52
N LYS A 1045 -5.49 -19.45 -0.42
CA LYS A 1045 -5.44 -20.09 0.90
C LYS A 1045 -6.47 -19.42 1.79
N TRP A 1046 -7.25 -20.21 2.51
CA TRP A 1046 -8.12 -19.68 3.56
C TRP A 1046 -7.25 -19.42 4.79
N GLN A 1047 -6.85 -18.16 4.96
CA GLN A 1047 -5.90 -17.65 5.94
C GLN A 1047 -6.68 -17.09 7.13
N SER A 1048 -7.34 -17.93 7.92
CA SER A 1048 -7.97 -17.40 9.14
C SER A 1048 -6.99 -17.31 10.29
N GLY A 1049 -7.21 -16.30 11.15
CA GLY A 1049 -6.38 -15.98 12.31
C GLY A 1049 -6.13 -17.20 13.19
N ASN A 1050 -4.99 -17.23 13.87
CA ASN A 1050 -4.61 -18.30 14.81
C ASN A 1050 -5.68 -18.48 15.91
N TYR A 1051 -6.70 -19.30 15.67
CA TYR A 1051 -7.62 -19.78 16.69
C TYR A 1051 -6.82 -20.74 17.57
N ARG A 1052 -6.30 -20.22 18.69
CA ARG A 1052 -5.74 -21.08 19.75
C ARG A 1052 -6.91 -21.88 20.33
N ASP A 1053 -6.86 -23.20 20.17
CA ASP A 1053 -7.66 -24.14 20.97
C ASP A 1053 -7.34 -23.99 22.48
#